data_AF-A0A6B3WBF5-F1
#
_entry.id   AF-A0A6B3WBF5-F1
#
_cell.length_a   1.000
_cell.length_b   1.000
_cell.length_c   1.000
_cell.angle_alpha   90.00
_cell.angle_beta   90.00
_cell.angle_gamma   90.00
#
_symmetry.space_group_name_H-M   'P 1'
#
loop_
_entity.id
_entity.type
_entity.pdbx_description
1 polymer ?
#
loop_
_entity_poly.entity_id
_entity_poly.type
_entity_poly.pdbx_seq_one_letter_code
_entity_poly.pdbx_strand_id
1 'polypeptide(L)'
;MQSRLFNPWLLALAIALSTPVSAQSLSDELLALHWHPATSDQARSRTLAAAAWLERDTVEEDWRGALDAIVLRMERSLEHAGPRPVSPVDGALAWLVRQQEVNLRDASAAFPEPDPAGIGELMQSDRAAGRLARLHSAVHWQAPNIWQRVAERIGEDAVESIRDWWSPLLSQRSATVAADGDPVGSYARAQAERVRQLSGSQDSAEQAAIRDSVLRAAADFTWRNGRVLDAVWLTFEAQLRLTQLDEPAELAGGWQDWLERLDAERVRETRLIDLDLPLILALLGDAAGYMASPEAAVDAALDELADVYARLALFAPDLAFYLDQPVRQPVRRAIADCNPDPLLIGPLPREVFERCARNLEALLQDGLASDELVGGAQGPFAAEFLRRELGLVSWQRAAYLDGHLDWLVQAQCQSPAWINVMEWSLLVDHLVRWIGQRPVYFGGSRWQATLDGITARMRELGRAHVEWLDCITGQGSERRDPIMRLLDRHRAALTELAALLAEAGRAFYESVTRPGADIDLAGPADQVTAYRPEGLEIGPCPEANTCGARVSLPVSRALLGMFPNAFLLGDQIGLGELDLCYERVRWVDRRATPARRSSSRVADYHGRLSFDLVGTFGREDGQQTVFRYRLTDSERRHYLFAAESEDTLALDCPQELIGQSIASQLPDDHPGLVPNRLTYFASAPTTPEAQLAANWSAGAEWRDWFVTGRRVERLEAVDGSALETEVQARLAALSARRERQLSAPLINPARAGESEALALAMARASDTAALIRRSLELHYPRIIRQHAAVRAMLAGEAGLVTRDRVRLMRESGMPVARMPRLGLDRVDQLTRAWLALPEALREQGQRAPEVDYALERLAALKRRMNE
;
A
#
# COMPACT_ATOMS: atom_id res chain seq x y z
N MET A 1 -77.39 71.61 -17.98
CA MET A 1 -77.98 70.28 -18.21
C MET A 1 -77.00 69.51 -19.10
N GLN A 2 -76.34 68.41 -18.77
CA GLN A 2 -76.26 67.48 -17.62
C GLN A 2 -74.79 66.98 -17.62
N SER A 3 -73.95 67.34 -16.65
CA SER A 3 -73.50 66.46 -15.56
C SER A 3 -73.57 64.94 -15.84
N ARG A 4 -72.43 64.31 -16.16
CA ARG A 4 -72.17 62.91 -15.80
C ARG A 4 -71.00 62.86 -14.83
N LEU A 5 -71.32 62.41 -13.63
CA LEU A 5 -70.46 62.23 -12.47
C LEU A 5 -69.43 61.14 -12.75
N PHE A 6 -68.15 61.51 -12.70
CA PHE A 6 -67.06 60.58 -12.46
C PHE A 6 -67.20 60.08 -11.02
N ASN A 7 -67.33 58.77 -10.83
CA ASN A 7 -67.39 58.13 -9.53
C ASN A 7 -65.98 57.63 -9.14
N PRO A 8 -65.26 58.30 -8.23
CA PRO A 8 -63.88 57.97 -7.89
C PRO A 8 -63.74 56.73 -6.98
N TRP A 9 -64.85 56.04 -6.65
CA TRP A 9 -64.85 54.86 -5.77
C TRP A 9 -64.63 53.53 -6.50
N LEU A 10 -64.71 53.48 -7.83
CA LEU A 10 -64.47 52.24 -8.60
C LEU A 10 -63.00 52.02 -9.01
N LEU A 11 -62.16 53.05 -8.96
CA LEU A 11 -60.71 52.90 -9.18
C LEU A 11 -59.93 52.51 -7.91
N ALA A 12 -60.50 52.77 -6.73
CA ALA A 12 -59.88 52.43 -5.45
C ALA A 12 -60.11 50.96 -5.03
N LEU A 13 -61.11 50.26 -5.60
CA LEU A 13 -61.39 48.85 -5.30
C LEU A 13 -60.70 47.86 -6.27
N ALA A 14 -60.23 48.34 -7.43
CA ALA A 14 -59.50 47.52 -8.42
C ALA A 14 -57.96 47.52 -8.21
N ILE A 15 -57.45 48.31 -7.27
CA ILE A 15 -56.01 48.37 -6.91
C ILE A 15 -55.73 47.62 -5.58
N ALA A 16 -56.75 47.03 -4.95
CA ALA A 16 -56.63 46.29 -3.68
C ALA A 16 -56.73 44.75 -3.80
N LEU A 17 -56.80 44.19 -5.02
CA LEU A 17 -56.86 42.73 -5.25
C LEU A 17 -55.92 42.26 -6.37
N SER A 18 -54.73 42.84 -6.42
CA SER A 18 -53.61 42.28 -7.16
C SER A 18 -52.31 42.59 -6.40
N THR A 19 -52.28 42.23 -5.12
CA THR A 19 -50.99 41.83 -4.55
C THR A 19 -50.56 40.59 -5.33
N PRO A 20 -49.38 40.56 -5.98
CA PRO A 20 -48.83 39.28 -6.38
C PRO A 20 -48.83 38.41 -5.11
N VAL A 21 -49.44 37.23 -5.19
CA VAL A 21 -49.23 36.20 -4.17
C VAL A 21 -47.73 36.09 -4.05
N SER A 22 -47.16 36.63 -2.97
CA SER A 22 -45.76 36.51 -2.66
C SER A 22 -45.50 35.02 -2.55
N ALA A 23 -44.89 34.45 -3.60
CA ALA A 23 -44.52 33.05 -3.67
C ALA A 23 -43.74 32.72 -2.40
N GLN A 24 -44.33 31.92 -1.52
CA GLN A 24 -43.70 31.56 -0.25
C GLN A 24 -42.48 30.69 -0.57
N SER A 25 -41.29 31.17 -0.21
CA SER A 25 -40.04 30.44 -0.37
C SER A 25 -40.03 29.14 0.44
N LEU A 26 -39.32 28.12 -0.03
CA LEU A 26 -39.08 26.88 0.74
C LEU A 26 -38.61 27.18 2.18
N SER A 27 -39.11 26.38 3.13
CA SER A 27 -38.65 26.47 4.52
C SER A 27 -37.19 26.02 4.67
N ASP A 28 -36.51 26.54 5.70
CA ASP A 28 -35.14 26.14 6.07
C ASP A 28 -35.01 24.64 6.30
N GLU A 29 -36.07 24.04 6.82
CA GLU A 29 -36.08 22.63 7.14
C GLU A 29 -35.94 21.76 5.90
N LEU A 30 -36.56 22.16 4.78
CA LEU A 30 -36.46 21.47 3.49
C LEU A 30 -35.08 21.69 2.83
N LEU A 31 -34.59 22.92 2.84
CA LEU A 31 -33.26 23.23 2.30
C LEU A 31 -32.15 22.50 3.07
N ALA A 32 -32.28 22.38 4.39
CA ALA A 32 -31.34 21.67 5.26
C ALA A 32 -31.21 20.17 4.92
N LEU A 33 -32.22 19.56 4.28
CA LEU A 33 -32.12 18.16 3.84
C LEU A 33 -30.97 17.93 2.85
N HIS A 34 -30.56 18.96 2.09
CA HIS A 34 -29.46 18.88 1.10
C HIS A 34 -28.06 18.84 1.72
N TRP A 35 -27.97 19.14 3.01
CA TRP A 35 -26.73 19.31 3.75
C TRP A 35 -26.57 18.29 4.89
N HIS A 36 -27.67 17.66 5.30
CA HIS A 36 -27.66 16.64 6.33
C HIS A 36 -27.16 15.29 5.75
N PRO A 37 -26.11 14.66 6.30
CA PRO A 37 -25.49 13.46 5.73
C PRO A 37 -26.43 12.28 5.50
N ALA A 38 -27.48 12.13 6.33
CA ALA A 38 -28.46 11.05 6.17
C ALA A 38 -29.46 11.26 5.03
N THR A 39 -29.61 12.49 4.52
CA THR A 39 -30.66 12.86 3.54
C THR A 39 -30.14 13.57 2.31
N SER A 40 -28.89 14.06 2.31
CA SER A 40 -28.34 14.94 1.27
C SER A 40 -28.41 14.35 -0.12
N ASP A 41 -28.09 13.06 -0.26
CA ASP A 41 -28.04 12.41 -1.57
C ASP A 41 -29.44 12.31 -2.18
N GLN A 42 -30.41 11.85 -1.39
CA GLN A 42 -31.81 11.77 -1.83
C GLN A 42 -32.39 13.16 -2.09
N ALA A 43 -32.07 14.16 -1.27
CA ALA A 43 -32.55 15.52 -1.45
C ALA A 43 -32.01 16.15 -2.74
N ARG A 44 -30.72 15.99 -3.03
CA ARG A 44 -30.12 16.44 -4.29
C ARG A 44 -30.74 15.73 -5.49
N SER A 45 -30.99 14.42 -5.38
CA SER A 45 -31.63 13.67 -6.46
C SER A 45 -33.06 14.16 -6.73
N ARG A 46 -33.82 14.43 -5.67
CA ARG A 46 -35.17 15.01 -5.77
C ARG A 46 -35.17 16.39 -6.44
N THR A 47 -34.23 17.25 -6.07
CA THR A 47 -34.11 18.60 -6.66
C THR A 47 -33.64 18.55 -8.12
N LEU A 48 -32.74 17.63 -8.44
CA LEU A 48 -32.27 17.46 -9.82
C LEU A 48 -33.37 16.89 -10.73
N ALA A 49 -34.18 15.97 -10.21
CA ALA A 49 -35.39 15.49 -10.89
C ALA A 49 -36.41 16.62 -11.11
N ALA A 50 -36.56 17.52 -10.13
CA ALA A 50 -37.40 18.71 -10.27
C ALA A 50 -36.90 19.63 -11.39
N ALA A 51 -35.59 19.86 -11.49
CA ALA A 51 -35.01 20.62 -12.61
C ALA A 51 -35.33 19.98 -13.96
N ALA A 52 -35.21 18.66 -14.09
CA ALA A 52 -35.54 17.93 -15.32
C ALA A 52 -37.03 17.97 -15.67
N TRP A 53 -37.91 17.94 -14.66
CA TRP A 53 -39.34 18.08 -14.88
C TRP A 53 -39.72 19.48 -15.37
N LEU A 54 -39.05 20.51 -14.86
CA LEU A 54 -39.27 21.90 -15.28
C LEU A 54 -38.95 22.15 -16.77
N GLU A 55 -38.10 21.33 -17.39
CA GLU A 55 -37.79 21.40 -18.83
C GLU A 55 -38.88 20.79 -19.73
N ARG A 56 -39.86 20.07 -19.16
CA ARG A 56 -40.97 19.51 -19.94
C ARG A 56 -41.99 20.58 -20.25
N ASP A 57 -42.63 20.50 -21.42
CA ASP A 57 -43.65 21.48 -21.84
C ASP A 57 -45.03 21.28 -21.19
N THR A 58 -45.32 20.12 -20.61
CA THR A 58 -46.65 19.75 -20.10
C THR A 58 -46.70 19.71 -18.57
N VAL A 59 -47.72 20.32 -17.95
CA VAL A 59 -48.03 20.12 -16.52
C VAL A 59 -48.81 18.82 -16.38
N GLU A 60 -48.19 17.80 -15.78
CA GLU A 60 -48.83 16.51 -15.50
C GLU A 60 -49.69 16.63 -14.23
N GLU A 61 -50.94 16.10 -14.24
CA GLU A 61 -51.83 16.11 -13.06
C GLU A 61 -51.19 15.39 -11.85
N ASP A 62 -50.42 14.32 -12.10
CA ASP A 62 -49.61 13.62 -11.09
C ASP A 62 -48.13 14.01 -11.20
N TRP A 63 -47.82 15.27 -10.88
CA TRP A 63 -46.44 15.76 -10.90
C TRP A 63 -45.52 15.00 -9.92
N ARG A 64 -46.05 14.45 -8.82
CA ARG A 64 -45.28 13.68 -7.82
C ARG A 64 -44.83 12.34 -8.40
N GLY A 65 -45.74 11.58 -9.00
CA GLY A 65 -45.41 10.34 -9.69
C GLY A 65 -44.43 10.56 -10.86
N ALA A 66 -44.58 11.68 -11.57
CA ALA A 66 -43.64 12.08 -12.63
C ALA A 66 -42.22 12.29 -12.09
N LEU A 67 -42.07 13.01 -10.97
CA LEU A 67 -40.77 13.21 -10.31
C LEU A 67 -40.18 11.92 -9.77
N ASP A 68 -40.99 11.07 -9.12
CA ASP A 68 -40.50 9.79 -8.58
C ASP A 68 -39.97 8.88 -9.70
N ALA A 69 -40.63 8.86 -10.86
CA ALA A 69 -40.14 8.14 -12.03
C ALA A 69 -38.81 8.70 -12.58
N ILE A 70 -38.64 10.02 -12.54
CA ILE A 70 -37.38 10.70 -12.91
C ILE A 70 -36.27 10.35 -11.90
N VAL A 71 -36.55 10.40 -10.61
CA VAL A 71 -35.60 10.02 -9.53
C VAL A 71 -35.11 8.58 -9.71
N LEU A 72 -36.02 7.62 -9.92
CA LEU A 72 -35.67 6.20 -10.11
C LEU A 72 -34.82 5.95 -11.36
N ARG A 73 -35.02 6.73 -12.43
CA ARG A 73 -34.16 6.65 -13.63
C ARG A 73 -32.77 7.21 -13.33
N MET A 74 -32.72 8.35 -12.65
CA MET A 74 -31.48 9.03 -12.35
C MET A 74 -30.58 8.25 -11.39
N GLU A 75 -31.14 7.67 -10.33
CA GLU A 75 -30.37 6.87 -9.37
C GLU A 75 -29.65 5.71 -10.06
N ARG A 76 -30.33 5.03 -11.00
CA ARG A 76 -29.70 3.98 -11.83
C ARG A 76 -28.54 4.52 -12.68
N SER A 77 -28.67 5.71 -13.26
CA SER A 77 -27.56 6.33 -13.98
C SER A 77 -26.41 6.73 -13.03
N LEU A 78 -26.73 7.24 -11.84
CA LEU A 78 -25.74 7.70 -10.85
C LEU A 78 -24.95 6.55 -10.20
N GLU A 79 -25.48 5.32 -10.17
CA GLU A 79 -24.74 4.13 -9.73
C GLU A 79 -23.40 3.96 -10.48
N HIS A 80 -23.35 4.36 -11.77
CA HIS A 80 -22.16 4.28 -12.62
C HIS A 80 -21.15 5.43 -12.35
N ALA A 81 -21.51 6.44 -11.57
CA ALA A 81 -20.60 7.53 -11.19
C ALA A 81 -19.78 7.21 -9.93
N GLY A 82 -20.17 6.17 -9.17
CA GLY A 82 -19.51 5.79 -7.92
C GLY A 82 -20.02 6.51 -6.68
N PRO A 83 -19.23 6.53 -5.59
CA PRO A 83 -19.61 7.20 -4.36
C PRO A 83 -19.85 8.69 -4.57
N ARG A 84 -20.83 9.21 -3.85
CA ARG A 84 -21.22 10.61 -3.84
C ARG A 84 -20.86 11.24 -2.48
N PRO A 85 -20.61 12.55 -2.42
CA PRO A 85 -20.61 13.52 -3.51
C PRO A 85 -19.34 13.42 -4.38
N VAL A 86 -19.45 13.81 -5.64
CA VAL A 86 -18.28 14.01 -6.50
C VAL A 86 -17.82 15.47 -6.48
N SER A 87 -16.52 15.73 -6.53
CA SER A 87 -16.01 17.10 -6.65
C SER A 87 -16.39 17.72 -8.01
N PRO A 88 -16.98 18.93 -8.05
CA PRO A 88 -17.33 19.59 -9.31
C PRO A 88 -16.09 20.11 -10.06
N VAL A 89 -14.94 20.22 -9.38
CA VAL A 89 -13.65 20.62 -9.97
C VAL A 89 -12.79 19.43 -10.42
N ASP A 90 -13.26 18.20 -10.25
CA ASP A 90 -12.61 17.03 -10.88
C ASP A 90 -12.83 17.08 -12.40
N GLY A 91 -11.74 17.10 -13.17
CA GLY A 91 -11.75 17.39 -14.60
C GLY A 91 -11.32 18.81 -14.99
N ALA A 92 -10.97 19.67 -14.03
CA ALA A 92 -10.60 21.07 -14.27
C ALA A 92 -9.22 21.29 -14.93
N LEU A 93 -8.51 20.22 -15.33
CA LEU A 93 -7.18 20.29 -15.95
C LEU A 93 -7.10 21.37 -17.05
N ALA A 94 -8.04 21.33 -17.99
CA ALA A 94 -8.01 22.24 -19.14
C ALA A 94 -8.19 23.70 -18.73
N TRP A 95 -9.00 23.95 -17.69
CA TRP A 95 -9.18 25.27 -17.12
C TRP A 95 -7.90 25.77 -16.45
N LEU A 96 -7.25 24.93 -15.63
CA LEU A 96 -6.01 25.26 -14.93
C LEU A 96 -4.88 25.63 -15.88
N VAL A 97 -4.59 24.75 -16.85
CA VAL A 97 -3.53 24.98 -17.85
C VAL A 97 -3.76 26.30 -18.57
N ARG A 98 -5.01 26.60 -18.93
CA ARG A 98 -5.35 27.87 -19.57
C ARG A 98 -5.08 29.07 -18.67
N GLN A 99 -5.41 29.01 -17.38
CA GLN A 99 -5.18 30.14 -16.47
C GLN A 99 -3.69 30.45 -16.28
N GLN A 100 -2.79 29.49 -16.50
CA GLN A 100 -1.34 29.71 -16.50
C GLN A 100 -0.85 30.39 -17.79
N GLU A 101 -1.61 30.32 -18.89
CA GLU A 101 -1.22 30.91 -20.17
C GLU A 101 -1.56 32.41 -20.22
N VAL A 102 -0.54 33.25 -19.98
CA VAL A 102 -0.63 34.72 -19.86
C VAL A 102 -1.36 35.39 -21.04
N ASN A 103 -1.13 34.93 -22.27
CA ASN A 103 -1.77 35.49 -23.47
C ASN A 103 -3.25 35.11 -23.64
N LEU A 104 -3.73 34.15 -22.83
CA LEU A 104 -5.07 33.60 -22.85
C LEU A 104 -5.79 33.78 -21.51
N ARG A 105 -5.28 34.59 -20.59
CA ARG A 105 -6.11 35.02 -19.47
C ARG A 105 -7.23 35.91 -19.98
N ASP A 106 -8.45 35.46 -19.74
CA ASP A 106 -9.63 36.30 -19.87
C ASP A 106 -10.13 36.52 -18.46
N ALA A 107 -9.98 37.74 -17.97
CA ALA A 107 -10.46 38.13 -16.66
C ALA A 107 -11.99 37.92 -16.51
N SER A 108 -12.73 37.78 -17.62
CA SER A 108 -14.18 37.52 -17.60
C SER A 108 -14.57 36.03 -17.59
N ALA A 109 -13.62 35.10 -17.74
CA ALA A 109 -13.91 33.67 -17.86
C ALA A 109 -13.98 32.97 -16.49
N ALA A 110 -15.10 33.14 -15.80
CA ALA A 110 -15.40 32.44 -14.54
C ALA A 110 -15.24 30.91 -14.67
N PHE A 111 -14.93 30.24 -13.55
CA PHE A 111 -14.94 28.80 -13.43
C PHE A 111 -16.34 28.30 -13.76
N PRO A 112 -16.49 27.42 -14.75
CA PRO A 112 -17.78 26.97 -15.23
C PRO A 112 -18.56 26.26 -14.14
N GLU A 113 -19.73 26.80 -13.80
CA GLU A 113 -20.63 26.15 -12.86
C GLU A 113 -21.43 25.06 -13.56
N PRO A 114 -21.65 23.90 -12.92
CA PRO A 114 -22.58 22.92 -13.43
C PRO A 114 -23.99 23.55 -13.54
N ASP A 115 -24.48 23.63 -14.77
CA ASP A 115 -25.77 24.22 -15.14
C ASP A 115 -26.78 23.08 -15.40
N PRO A 116 -27.90 23.01 -14.66
CA PRO A 116 -28.89 21.97 -14.89
C PRO A 116 -29.65 22.13 -16.22
N ALA A 117 -29.44 23.21 -16.98
CA ALA A 117 -30.05 23.35 -18.30
C ALA A 117 -29.61 22.24 -19.27
N GLY A 118 -30.59 21.61 -19.92
CA GLY A 118 -30.45 20.45 -20.78
C GLY A 118 -30.38 19.12 -20.03
N ILE A 119 -30.77 19.09 -18.75
CA ILE A 119 -30.70 17.84 -17.96
C ILE A 119 -31.67 16.78 -18.47
N GLY A 120 -32.82 17.17 -19.04
CA GLY A 120 -33.75 16.23 -19.65
C GLY A 120 -33.13 15.39 -20.77
N GLU A 121 -32.21 15.98 -21.55
CA GLU A 121 -31.42 15.26 -22.56
C GLU A 121 -30.37 14.36 -21.90
N LEU A 122 -29.68 14.85 -20.87
CA LEU A 122 -28.68 14.07 -20.13
C LEU A 122 -29.30 12.80 -19.52
N MET A 123 -30.50 12.90 -18.97
CA MET A 123 -31.23 11.79 -18.35
C MET A 123 -31.77 10.74 -19.32
N GLN A 124 -31.74 11.02 -20.63
CA GLN A 124 -32.08 10.03 -21.67
C GLN A 124 -30.87 9.18 -22.05
N SER A 125 -29.67 9.53 -21.57
CA SER A 125 -28.44 8.79 -21.86
C SER A 125 -27.92 8.12 -20.59
N ASP A 126 -27.97 6.79 -20.55
CA ASP A 126 -27.34 6.00 -19.48
C ASP A 126 -25.82 6.26 -19.38
N ARG A 127 -25.22 6.87 -20.41
CA ARG A 127 -23.79 7.17 -20.54
C ARG A 127 -23.41 8.60 -20.12
N ALA A 128 -24.28 9.31 -19.41
CA ALA A 128 -24.05 10.65 -18.88
C ALA A 128 -23.81 10.69 -17.35
N ALA A 129 -23.60 9.53 -16.71
CA ALA A 129 -23.46 9.37 -15.27
C ALA A 129 -22.51 10.38 -14.61
N GLY A 130 -21.33 10.62 -15.17
CA GLY A 130 -20.34 11.54 -14.61
C GLY A 130 -20.79 13.01 -14.61
N ARG A 131 -21.41 13.50 -15.69
CA ARG A 131 -22.00 14.85 -15.75
C ARG A 131 -23.20 14.99 -14.81
N LEU A 132 -24.06 13.96 -14.76
CA LEU A 132 -25.17 13.91 -13.81
C LEU A 132 -24.68 13.96 -12.36
N ALA A 133 -23.58 13.28 -12.04
CA ALA A 133 -22.99 13.32 -10.70
C ALA A 133 -22.43 14.71 -10.35
N ARG A 134 -21.78 15.40 -11.30
CA ARG A 134 -21.33 16.79 -11.09
C ARG A 134 -22.51 17.73 -10.84
N LEU A 135 -23.59 17.60 -11.62
CA LEU A 135 -24.84 18.34 -11.37
C LEU A 135 -25.45 18.00 -10.01
N HIS A 136 -25.51 16.72 -9.64
CA HIS A 136 -26.00 16.26 -8.34
C HIS A 136 -25.23 16.90 -7.18
N SER A 137 -23.91 16.99 -7.30
CA SER A 137 -23.06 17.65 -6.30
C SER A 137 -23.30 19.16 -6.20
N ALA A 138 -23.67 19.84 -7.28
CA ALA A 138 -23.85 21.30 -7.31
C ALA A 138 -25.32 21.76 -7.17
N VAL A 139 -26.30 20.89 -7.37
CA VAL A 139 -27.72 21.28 -7.43
C VAL A 139 -28.24 21.92 -6.14
N HIS A 140 -27.59 21.63 -5.01
CA HIS A 140 -27.96 22.21 -3.71
C HIS A 140 -27.83 23.74 -3.71
N TRP A 141 -26.92 24.33 -4.50
CA TRP A 141 -26.79 25.78 -4.66
C TRP A 141 -28.01 26.42 -5.33
N GLN A 142 -28.69 25.66 -6.19
CA GLN A 142 -29.83 26.13 -6.99
C GLN A 142 -31.18 25.66 -6.45
N ALA A 143 -31.18 24.88 -5.35
CA ALA A 143 -32.38 24.32 -4.76
C ALA A 143 -33.47 25.36 -4.45
N PRO A 144 -33.18 26.55 -3.88
CA PRO A 144 -34.20 27.57 -3.67
C PRO A 144 -34.91 27.98 -4.97
N ASN A 145 -34.13 28.27 -6.02
CA ASN A 145 -34.64 28.74 -7.31
C ASN A 145 -35.43 27.66 -8.06
N ILE A 146 -34.94 26.41 -8.05
CA ILE A 146 -35.62 25.28 -8.70
C ILE A 146 -36.99 25.04 -8.07
N TRP A 147 -37.05 24.97 -6.75
CA TRP A 147 -38.30 24.68 -6.06
C TRP A 147 -39.27 25.87 -6.04
N GLN A 148 -38.76 27.10 -6.12
CA GLN A 148 -39.62 28.26 -6.40
C GLN A 148 -40.32 28.11 -7.75
N ARG A 149 -39.60 27.75 -8.81
CA ARG A 149 -40.17 27.50 -10.14
C ARG A 149 -41.15 26.33 -10.16
N VAL A 150 -40.90 25.28 -9.37
CA VAL A 150 -41.87 24.19 -9.18
C VAL A 150 -43.15 24.71 -8.53
N ALA A 151 -43.03 25.49 -7.45
CA ALA A 151 -44.18 26.08 -6.76
C ALA A 151 -44.99 26.98 -7.69
N GLU A 152 -44.33 27.82 -8.49
CA GLU A 152 -44.96 28.65 -9.52
C GLU A 152 -45.70 27.82 -10.58
N ARG A 153 -45.15 26.67 -10.97
CA ARG A 153 -45.73 25.79 -11.99
C ARG A 153 -46.93 24.96 -11.49
N ILE A 154 -46.95 24.55 -10.23
CA ILE A 154 -48.04 23.73 -9.67
C ILE A 154 -49.22 24.57 -9.14
N GLY A 155 -49.02 25.85 -8.81
CA GLY A 155 -50.11 26.79 -8.49
C GLY A 155 -50.54 26.82 -7.01
N GLU A 156 -51.84 27.01 -6.76
CA GLU A 156 -52.40 27.09 -5.40
C GLU A 156 -52.13 25.78 -4.62
N ASP A 157 -51.90 25.87 -3.31
CA ASP A 157 -51.50 24.75 -2.40
C ASP A 157 -50.09 24.15 -2.64
N ALA A 158 -49.24 24.80 -3.45
CA ALA A 158 -47.88 24.36 -3.75
C ALA A 158 -47.04 24.00 -2.51
N VAL A 159 -47.08 24.83 -1.47
CA VAL A 159 -46.20 24.72 -0.30
C VAL A 159 -46.51 23.46 0.52
N GLU A 160 -47.78 23.21 0.80
CA GLU A 160 -48.22 22.02 1.53
C GLU A 160 -47.98 20.76 0.69
N SER A 161 -48.29 20.83 -0.60
CA SER A 161 -48.09 19.72 -1.54
C SER A 161 -46.61 19.33 -1.69
N ILE A 162 -45.70 20.30 -1.77
CA ILE A 162 -44.25 20.08 -1.78
C ILE A 162 -43.81 19.49 -0.44
N ARG A 163 -44.25 20.06 0.69
CA ARG A 163 -43.90 19.56 2.03
C ARG A 163 -44.30 18.09 2.22
N ASP A 164 -45.49 17.70 1.77
CA ASP A 164 -45.97 16.32 1.85
C ASP A 164 -45.07 15.35 1.10
N TRP A 165 -44.65 15.72 -0.12
CA TRP A 165 -43.74 14.88 -0.90
C TRP A 165 -42.36 14.72 -0.22
N TRP A 166 -41.91 15.74 0.53
CA TRP A 166 -40.69 15.70 1.33
C TRP A 166 -40.82 15.02 2.71
N SER A 167 -42.06 14.73 3.16
CA SER A 167 -42.36 14.16 4.48
C SER A 167 -41.53 12.91 4.85
N PRO A 168 -41.26 11.95 3.93
CA PRO A 168 -40.42 10.79 4.26
C PRO A 168 -39.00 11.18 4.71
N LEU A 169 -38.39 12.15 4.05
CA LEU A 169 -37.03 12.62 4.38
C LEU A 169 -36.99 13.48 5.64
N LEU A 170 -38.02 14.30 5.86
CA LEU A 170 -38.19 15.07 7.09
C LEU A 170 -38.32 14.13 8.31
N SER A 171 -39.07 13.04 8.15
CA SER A 171 -39.25 12.02 9.18
C SER A 171 -37.95 11.27 9.47
N GLN A 172 -37.19 10.90 8.43
CA GLN A 172 -35.89 10.24 8.57
C GLN A 172 -34.89 11.11 9.36
N ARG A 173 -34.81 12.41 9.04
CA ARG A 173 -33.97 13.35 9.77
C ARG A 173 -34.41 13.49 11.23
N SER A 174 -35.71 13.57 11.49
CA SER A 174 -36.24 13.71 12.85
C SER A 174 -35.94 12.48 13.72
N ALA A 175 -35.94 11.27 13.13
CA ALA A 175 -35.59 10.04 13.81
C ALA A 175 -34.11 9.94 14.22
N THR A 176 -33.22 10.67 13.53
CA THR A 176 -31.78 10.72 13.88
C THR A 176 -31.45 11.69 15.03
N VAL A 177 -32.41 12.51 15.50
CA VAL A 177 -32.23 13.50 16.57
C VAL A 177 -32.60 12.89 17.92
N ALA A 178 -31.68 12.14 18.54
CA ALA A 178 -31.90 11.52 19.86
C ALA A 178 -30.79 11.80 20.90
N ALA A 179 -29.91 12.79 20.68
CA ALA A 179 -28.86 13.14 21.65
C ALA A 179 -28.70 14.66 21.83
N ASP A 180 -28.29 15.08 23.03
CA ASP A 180 -28.09 16.47 23.43
C ASP A 180 -27.15 17.22 22.46
N GLY A 181 -27.66 18.35 21.94
CA GLY A 181 -27.00 19.17 20.92
C GLY A 181 -26.89 18.40 19.60
N ASP A 182 -27.69 18.75 18.59
CA ASP A 182 -27.60 18.16 17.25
C ASP A 182 -26.66 18.99 16.36
N PRO A 183 -25.32 18.75 16.39
CA PRO A 183 -24.36 19.53 15.61
C PRO A 183 -24.57 19.33 14.10
N VAL A 184 -25.06 18.16 13.69
CA VAL A 184 -25.28 17.81 12.29
C VAL A 184 -26.49 18.58 11.72
N GLY A 185 -27.62 18.59 12.42
CA GLY A 185 -28.78 19.38 12.04
C GLY A 185 -28.60 20.87 12.27
N SER A 186 -27.74 21.31 13.20
CA SER A 186 -27.32 22.71 13.31
C SER A 186 -26.49 23.13 12.09
N TYR A 187 -25.50 22.33 11.69
CA TYR A 187 -24.71 22.54 10.48
C TYR A 187 -25.62 22.62 9.24
N ALA A 188 -26.53 21.66 9.08
CA ALA A 188 -27.42 21.60 7.93
C ALA A 188 -28.35 22.84 7.82
N ARG A 189 -28.87 23.33 8.95
CA ARG A 189 -29.66 24.58 9.00
C ARG A 189 -28.82 25.81 8.68
N ALA A 190 -27.60 25.89 9.22
CA ALA A 190 -26.70 27.00 8.91
C ALA A 190 -26.36 27.05 7.41
N GLN A 191 -26.13 25.90 6.78
CA GLN A 191 -25.91 25.85 5.33
C GLN A 191 -27.15 26.20 4.51
N ALA A 192 -28.33 25.74 4.93
CA ALA A 192 -29.59 26.12 4.30
C ALA A 192 -29.80 27.64 4.29
N GLU A 193 -29.54 28.29 5.42
CA GLU A 193 -29.66 29.75 5.57
C GLU A 193 -28.66 30.49 4.66
N ARG A 194 -27.40 30.07 4.61
CA ARG A 194 -26.41 30.65 3.69
C ARG A 194 -26.83 30.51 2.22
N VAL A 195 -27.33 29.34 1.81
CA VAL A 195 -27.80 29.14 0.42
C VAL A 195 -29.03 29.99 0.12
N ARG A 196 -29.94 30.21 1.08
CA ARG A 196 -31.04 31.15 0.90
C ARG A 196 -30.52 32.57 0.71
N GLN A 197 -29.60 33.03 1.56
CA GLN A 197 -28.98 34.36 1.43
C GLN A 197 -28.31 34.52 0.07
N LEU A 198 -27.60 33.48 -0.40
CA LEU A 198 -27.01 33.46 -1.74
C LEU A 198 -28.05 33.66 -2.84
N SER A 199 -29.19 32.98 -2.77
CA SER A 199 -30.27 33.12 -3.76
C SER A 199 -30.97 34.48 -3.73
N GLY A 200 -30.95 35.17 -2.58
CA GLY A 200 -31.56 36.50 -2.41
C GLY A 200 -30.65 37.67 -2.76
N SER A 201 -29.33 37.49 -2.78
CA SER A 201 -28.37 38.54 -3.11
C SER A 201 -28.26 38.74 -4.63
N GLN A 202 -28.10 40.00 -5.06
CA GLN A 202 -27.78 40.37 -6.45
C GLN A 202 -26.35 40.90 -6.62
N ASP A 203 -25.61 41.05 -5.51
CA ASP A 203 -24.23 41.54 -5.53
C ASP A 203 -23.27 40.36 -5.72
N SER A 204 -22.46 40.40 -6.79
CA SER A 204 -21.50 39.34 -7.11
C SER A 204 -20.43 39.16 -6.02
N ALA A 205 -20.01 40.24 -5.35
CA ALA A 205 -19.01 40.15 -4.28
C ALA A 205 -19.60 39.48 -3.02
N GLU A 206 -20.83 39.87 -2.65
CA GLU A 206 -21.57 39.23 -1.55
C GLU A 206 -21.86 37.75 -1.85
N GLN A 207 -22.29 37.43 -3.07
CA GLN A 207 -22.51 36.04 -3.51
C GLN A 207 -21.22 35.21 -3.43
N ALA A 208 -20.07 35.77 -3.81
CA ALA A 208 -18.78 35.11 -3.69
C ALA A 208 -18.41 34.84 -2.22
N ALA A 209 -18.58 35.82 -1.34
CA ALA A 209 -18.31 35.68 0.10
C ALA A 209 -19.23 34.63 0.77
N ILE A 210 -20.53 34.60 0.41
CA ILE A 210 -21.47 33.59 0.94
C ILE A 210 -21.09 32.18 0.47
N ARG A 211 -20.74 32.02 -0.82
CA ARG A 211 -20.28 30.74 -1.38
C ARG A 211 -19.02 30.24 -0.69
N ASP A 212 -18.06 31.14 -0.48
CA ASP A 212 -16.83 30.85 0.25
C ASP A 212 -17.14 30.37 1.69
N SER A 213 -18.03 31.07 2.40
CA SER A 213 -18.48 30.69 3.74
C SER A 213 -19.10 29.29 3.78
N VAL A 214 -19.90 28.93 2.78
CA VAL A 214 -20.51 27.59 2.65
C VAL A 214 -19.44 26.52 2.42
N LEU A 215 -18.50 26.75 1.49
CA LEU A 215 -17.42 25.80 1.18
C LEU A 215 -16.48 25.60 2.38
N ARG A 216 -16.12 26.68 3.08
CA ARG A 216 -15.27 26.63 4.27
C ARG A 216 -15.93 25.88 5.42
N ALA A 217 -17.22 26.15 5.66
CA ALA A 217 -17.98 25.40 6.65
C ALA A 217 -18.14 23.92 6.27
N ALA A 218 -18.27 23.61 4.97
CA ALA A 218 -18.33 22.23 4.50
C ALA A 218 -16.99 21.50 4.68
N ALA A 219 -15.86 22.14 4.35
CA ALA A 219 -14.53 21.58 4.54
C ALA A 219 -14.21 21.33 6.02
N ASP A 220 -14.56 22.27 6.92
CA ASP A 220 -14.40 22.09 8.37
C ASP A 220 -15.27 20.93 8.89
N PHE A 221 -16.53 20.85 8.43
CA PHE A 221 -17.43 19.77 8.82
C PHE A 221 -16.93 18.40 8.34
N THR A 222 -16.52 18.26 7.08
CA THR A 222 -16.02 16.98 6.55
C THR A 222 -14.70 16.58 7.20
N TRP A 223 -13.79 17.53 7.43
CA TRP A 223 -12.53 17.29 8.15
C TRP A 223 -12.78 16.76 9.56
N ARG A 224 -13.66 17.41 10.35
CA ARG A 224 -13.99 16.98 11.72
C ARG A 224 -14.62 15.60 11.78
N ASN A 225 -15.35 15.20 10.74
CA ASN A 225 -16.00 13.89 10.63
C ASN A 225 -15.12 12.81 9.98
N GLY A 226 -13.81 13.04 9.82
CA GLY A 226 -12.86 12.05 9.28
C GLY A 226 -12.91 11.87 7.75
N ARG A 227 -13.73 12.66 7.05
CA ARG A 227 -13.83 12.67 5.58
C ARG A 227 -12.79 13.61 4.96
N VAL A 228 -11.52 13.33 5.25
CA VAL A 228 -10.39 14.23 4.94
C VAL A 228 -10.24 14.49 3.43
N LEU A 229 -10.33 13.45 2.60
CA LEU A 229 -10.19 13.61 1.15
C LEU A 229 -11.26 14.55 0.57
N ASP A 230 -12.47 14.51 1.11
CA ASP A 230 -13.55 15.43 0.69
C ASP A 230 -13.27 16.87 1.11
N ALA A 231 -12.71 17.07 2.32
CA ALA A 231 -12.29 18.39 2.79
C ALA A 231 -11.20 19.00 1.88
N VAL A 232 -10.25 18.18 1.42
CA VAL A 232 -9.18 18.61 0.50
C VAL A 232 -9.76 19.02 -0.84
N TRP A 233 -10.67 18.24 -1.42
CA TRP A 233 -11.35 18.61 -2.67
C TRP A 233 -12.21 19.88 -2.53
N LEU A 234 -12.88 20.08 -1.40
CA LEU A 234 -13.64 21.31 -1.11
C LEU A 234 -12.74 22.53 -0.97
N THR A 235 -11.60 22.37 -0.31
CA THR A 235 -10.59 23.44 -0.16
C THR A 235 -10.02 23.83 -1.51
N PHE A 236 -9.67 22.83 -2.33
CA PHE A 236 -9.21 23.04 -3.68
C PHE A 236 -10.26 23.74 -4.55
N GLU A 237 -11.52 23.32 -4.50
CA GLU A 237 -12.62 24.01 -5.20
C GLU A 237 -12.75 25.47 -4.78
N ALA A 238 -12.71 25.75 -3.48
CA ALA A 238 -12.86 27.10 -2.97
C ALA A 238 -11.74 28.01 -3.49
N GLN A 239 -10.48 27.56 -3.40
CA GLN A 239 -9.34 28.35 -3.85
C GLN A 239 -9.33 28.57 -5.37
N LEU A 240 -9.74 27.57 -6.18
CA LEU A 240 -9.94 27.79 -7.63
C LEU A 240 -10.96 28.89 -7.92
N ARG A 241 -12.00 29.02 -7.09
CA ARG A 241 -13.00 30.09 -7.23
C ARG A 241 -12.44 31.45 -6.81
N LEU A 242 -11.62 31.50 -5.77
CA LEU A 242 -10.99 32.73 -5.30
C LEU A 242 -10.05 33.37 -6.33
N THR A 243 -9.35 32.56 -7.14
CA THR A 243 -8.47 33.08 -8.21
C THR A 243 -9.18 33.93 -9.29
N GLN A 244 -10.51 33.98 -9.28
CA GLN A 244 -11.31 34.78 -10.22
C GLN A 244 -11.86 36.06 -9.62
N LEU A 245 -11.65 36.29 -8.32
CA LEU A 245 -12.10 37.51 -7.67
C LEU A 245 -11.10 38.62 -7.93
N ASP A 246 -11.62 39.84 -8.12
CA ASP A 246 -10.78 41.03 -8.25
C ASP A 246 -9.98 41.29 -6.96
N GLU A 247 -10.58 41.00 -5.80
CA GLU A 247 -9.98 41.20 -4.47
C GLU A 247 -10.10 39.91 -3.62
N PRO A 248 -9.22 38.90 -3.83
CA PRO A 248 -9.32 37.62 -3.14
C PRO A 248 -8.75 37.63 -1.72
N ALA A 249 -8.01 38.67 -1.32
CA ALA A 249 -7.08 38.64 -0.19
C ALA A 249 -7.75 38.30 1.15
N GLU A 250 -8.89 38.92 1.48
CA GLU A 250 -9.60 38.68 2.74
C GLU A 250 -10.10 37.23 2.84
N LEU A 251 -10.76 36.75 1.77
CA LEU A 251 -11.31 35.40 1.75
C LEU A 251 -10.19 34.35 1.76
N ALA A 252 -9.12 34.57 0.98
CA ALA A 252 -7.94 33.70 0.95
C ALA A 252 -7.23 33.63 2.30
N GLY A 253 -7.05 34.76 2.99
CA GLY A 253 -6.46 34.80 4.33
C GLY A 253 -7.24 33.94 5.32
N GLY A 254 -8.57 33.92 5.22
CA GLY A 254 -9.38 33.05 6.05
C GLY A 254 -9.29 31.54 5.72
N TRP A 255 -8.86 31.15 4.53
CA TRP A 255 -8.51 29.75 4.21
C TRP A 255 -7.12 29.39 4.70
N GLN A 256 -6.16 30.31 4.60
CA GLN A 256 -4.84 30.17 5.20
C GLN A 256 -4.98 29.94 6.72
N ASP A 257 -5.74 30.78 7.41
CA ASP A 257 -6.05 30.63 8.84
C ASP A 257 -6.73 29.30 9.19
N TRP A 258 -7.55 28.75 8.28
CA TRP A 258 -8.17 27.46 8.49
C TRP A 258 -7.15 26.31 8.35
N LEU A 259 -6.30 26.35 7.32
CA LEU A 259 -5.25 25.35 7.09
C LEU A 259 -4.21 25.35 8.22
N GLU A 260 -3.79 26.53 8.70
CA GLU A 260 -2.83 26.67 9.80
C GLU A 260 -3.38 26.16 11.14
N ARG A 261 -4.70 26.14 11.33
CA ARG A 261 -5.36 25.62 12.54
C ARG A 261 -5.58 24.11 12.53
N LEU A 262 -5.31 23.42 11.42
CA LEU A 262 -5.45 21.97 11.37
C LEU A 262 -4.42 21.31 12.29
N ASP A 263 -4.87 20.29 13.02
CA ASP A 263 -4.00 19.55 13.93
C ASP A 263 -2.86 18.85 13.17
N ALA A 264 -1.61 19.12 13.57
CA ALA A 264 -0.43 18.63 12.86
C ALA A 264 -0.30 17.10 12.86
N GLU A 265 -0.80 16.40 13.90
CA GLU A 265 -0.81 14.93 13.91
C GLU A 265 -1.87 14.41 12.94
N ARG A 266 -3.07 14.99 12.92
CA ARG A 266 -4.11 14.63 11.93
C ARG A 266 -3.68 14.92 10.50
N VAL A 267 -2.92 15.99 10.27
CA VAL A 267 -2.30 16.27 8.96
C VAL A 267 -1.28 15.20 8.60
N ARG A 268 -0.47 14.70 9.55
CA ARG A 268 0.42 13.56 9.29
C ARG A 268 -0.37 12.29 8.99
N GLU A 269 -1.46 12.02 9.69
CA GLU A 269 -2.31 10.84 9.49
C GLU A 269 -2.98 10.79 8.12
N THR A 270 -3.06 11.89 7.36
CA THR A 270 -3.61 11.87 5.99
C THR A 270 -2.79 10.98 5.06
N ARG A 271 -1.52 10.71 5.40
CA ARG A 271 -0.66 9.73 4.71
C ARG A 271 -1.25 8.31 4.66
N LEU A 272 -2.15 7.99 5.59
CA LEU A 272 -2.90 6.72 5.59
C LEU A 272 -3.82 6.60 4.37
N ILE A 273 -4.33 7.73 3.86
CA ILE A 273 -5.17 7.79 2.65
C ILE A 273 -4.28 7.95 1.40
N ASP A 274 -3.29 8.82 1.46
CA ASP A 274 -2.36 9.05 0.35
C ASP A 274 -1.10 9.74 0.88
N LEU A 275 0.08 9.21 0.52
CA LEU A 275 1.37 9.77 0.91
C LEU A 275 1.56 11.24 0.51
N ASP A 276 0.91 11.70 -0.57
CA ASP A 276 1.05 13.07 -1.06
C ASP A 276 0.09 14.07 -0.40
N LEU A 277 -0.91 13.63 0.37
CA LEU A 277 -1.88 14.53 0.98
C LEU A 277 -1.29 15.58 1.93
N PRO A 278 -0.27 15.28 2.77
CA PRO A 278 0.39 16.31 3.56
C PRO A 278 1.01 17.41 2.70
N LEU A 279 1.61 17.04 1.55
CA LEU A 279 2.17 18.00 0.62
C LEU A 279 1.07 18.77 -0.13
N ILE A 280 0.00 18.12 -0.55
CA ILE A 280 -1.16 18.78 -1.18
C ILE A 280 -1.74 19.85 -0.24
N LEU A 281 -1.86 19.56 1.07
CA LEU A 281 -2.32 20.54 2.05
C LEU A 281 -1.35 21.72 2.21
N ALA A 282 -0.04 21.48 2.10
CA ALA A 282 0.96 22.55 2.10
C ALA A 282 0.83 23.44 0.85
N LEU A 283 0.71 22.86 -0.35
CA LEU A 283 0.50 23.61 -1.60
C LEU A 283 -0.80 24.43 -1.57
N LEU A 284 -1.88 23.88 -0.99
CA LEU A 284 -3.12 24.64 -0.74
C LEU A 284 -2.91 25.78 0.27
N GLY A 285 -2.00 25.63 1.23
CA GLY A 285 -1.61 26.68 2.17
C GLY A 285 -0.85 27.80 1.46
N ASP A 286 0.12 27.42 0.63
CA ASP A 286 0.92 28.36 -0.16
C ASP A 286 0.05 29.12 -1.17
N ALA A 287 -0.85 28.45 -1.88
CA ALA A 287 -1.81 29.08 -2.78
C ALA A 287 -2.71 30.10 -2.06
N ALA A 288 -3.23 29.76 -0.88
CA ALA A 288 -4.00 30.69 -0.06
C ALA A 288 -3.14 31.89 0.38
N GLY A 289 -1.89 31.64 0.80
CA GLY A 289 -0.95 32.69 1.21
C GLY A 289 -0.59 33.66 0.09
N TYR A 290 -0.36 33.16 -1.13
CA TYR A 290 -0.10 34.00 -2.30
C TYR A 290 -1.30 34.91 -2.62
N MET A 291 -2.53 34.38 -2.58
CA MET A 291 -3.74 35.17 -2.78
C MET A 291 -4.02 36.15 -1.64
N ALA A 292 -3.67 35.80 -0.39
CA ALA A 292 -3.82 36.65 0.79
C ALA A 292 -2.78 37.77 0.89
N SER A 293 -1.70 37.69 0.10
CA SER A 293 -0.65 38.71 0.08
C SER A 293 -1.16 40.08 -0.38
N PRO A 294 -0.49 41.19 -0.02
CA PRO A 294 -0.91 42.54 -0.41
C PRO A 294 -1.00 42.77 -1.93
N GLU A 295 -0.19 42.02 -2.70
CA GLU A 295 -0.18 42.07 -4.17
C GLU A 295 -1.14 41.07 -4.80
N ALA A 296 -1.79 40.20 -3.99
CA ALA A 296 -2.65 39.11 -4.44
C ALA A 296 -2.03 38.36 -5.62
N ALA A 297 -0.90 37.67 -5.38
CA ALA A 297 -0.13 36.96 -6.39
C ALA A 297 -0.86 35.71 -6.94
N VAL A 298 -1.98 35.92 -7.63
CA VAL A 298 -2.87 34.89 -8.19
C VAL A 298 -2.13 33.93 -9.12
N ASP A 299 -1.13 34.42 -9.85
CA ASP A 299 -0.31 33.61 -10.75
C ASP A 299 0.43 32.51 -10.04
N ALA A 300 1.11 32.86 -8.94
CA ALA A 300 1.80 31.88 -8.10
C ALA A 300 0.81 30.91 -7.47
N ALA A 301 -0.36 31.41 -7.02
CA ALA A 301 -1.41 30.54 -6.50
C ALA A 301 -1.94 29.55 -7.55
N LEU A 302 -2.09 29.96 -8.81
CA LEU A 302 -2.51 29.09 -9.91
C LEU A 302 -1.48 28.00 -10.21
N ASP A 303 -0.18 28.29 -10.09
CA ASP A 303 0.89 27.29 -10.23
C ASP A 303 0.81 26.22 -9.14
N GLU A 304 0.63 26.63 -7.88
CA GLU A 304 0.43 25.68 -6.77
C GLU A 304 -0.84 24.84 -6.94
N LEU A 305 -1.95 25.47 -7.37
CA LEU A 305 -3.22 24.78 -7.61
C LEU A 305 -3.16 23.80 -8.80
N ALA A 306 -2.36 24.11 -9.81
CA ALA A 306 -2.06 23.20 -10.91
C ALA A 306 -1.33 21.94 -10.41
N ASP A 307 -0.36 22.09 -9.52
CA ASP A 307 0.38 20.97 -8.92
C ASP A 307 -0.48 20.16 -7.95
N VAL A 308 -1.37 20.82 -7.21
CA VAL A 308 -2.43 20.16 -6.42
C VAL A 308 -3.27 19.25 -7.31
N TYR A 309 -3.72 19.74 -8.48
CA TYR A 309 -4.49 18.92 -9.41
C TYR A 309 -3.67 17.74 -9.95
N ALA A 310 -2.40 17.97 -10.32
CA ALA A 310 -1.53 16.91 -10.82
C ALA A 310 -1.37 15.75 -9.81
N ARG A 311 -1.22 16.07 -8.52
CA ARG A 311 -1.11 15.06 -7.45
C ARG A 311 -2.45 14.39 -7.12
N LEU A 312 -3.53 15.18 -7.01
CA LEU A 312 -4.85 14.66 -6.67
C LEU A 312 -5.46 13.80 -7.79
N ALA A 313 -5.38 14.27 -9.04
CA ALA A 313 -6.11 13.72 -10.17
C ALA A 313 -5.27 12.88 -11.13
N LEU A 314 -4.02 13.28 -11.37
CA LEU A 314 -3.13 12.63 -12.35
C LEU A 314 -2.09 11.72 -11.70
N PHE A 315 -1.96 11.76 -10.37
CA PHE A 315 -0.96 11.01 -9.64
C PHE A 315 0.48 11.28 -10.12
N ALA A 316 0.71 12.52 -10.55
CA ALA A 316 1.98 13.05 -11.01
C ALA A 316 2.58 13.98 -9.94
N PRO A 317 3.92 14.13 -9.89
CA PRO A 317 4.56 14.99 -8.90
C PRO A 317 4.19 16.47 -9.06
N ASP A 318 4.00 16.93 -10.29
CA ASP A 318 3.63 18.30 -10.64
C ASP A 318 2.96 18.29 -12.02
N LEU A 319 2.37 19.42 -12.41
CA LEU A 319 1.70 19.53 -13.70
C LEU A 319 2.70 19.53 -14.87
N ALA A 320 3.91 20.05 -14.66
CA ALA A 320 4.99 20.09 -15.65
C ALA A 320 5.40 18.68 -16.11
N PHE A 321 5.36 17.69 -15.22
CA PHE A 321 5.62 16.29 -15.53
C PHE A 321 4.77 15.78 -16.68
N TYR A 322 3.51 16.20 -16.76
CA TYR A 322 2.63 15.91 -17.89
C TYR A 322 2.89 16.87 -19.05
N LEU A 323 2.98 18.18 -18.77
CA LEU A 323 2.95 19.19 -19.81
C LEU A 323 4.24 19.30 -20.66
N ASP A 324 5.40 19.03 -20.08
CA ASP A 324 6.70 19.22 -20.74
C ASP A 324 7.20 18.01 -21.52
N GLN A 325 6.32 17.03 -21.73
CA GLN A 325 6.64 15.85 -22.53
C GLN A 325 6.86 16.22 -24.02
N PRO A 326 7.99 15.84 -24.65
CA PRO A 326 8.30 16.17 -26.05
C PRO A 326 7.25 15.72 -27.06
N VAL A 327 6.57 14.61 -26.78
CA VAL A 327 5.51 14.05 -27.63
C VAL A 327 4.32 15.01 -27.80
N ARG A 328 4.16 15.99 -26.92
CA ARG A 328 3.09 17.00 -26.96
C ARG A 328 3.42 18.20 -27.86
N GLN A 329 4.62 18.29 -28.43
CA GLN A 329 5.02 19.45 -29.25
C GLN A 329 4.04 19.81 -30.37
N PRO A 330 3.45 18.86 -31.13
CA PRO A 330 2.47 19.20 -32.16
C PRO A 330 1.22 19.89 -31.59
N VAL A 331 0.70 19.40 -30.46
CA VAL A 331 -0.47 19.97 -29.79
C VAL A 331 -0.14 21.36 -29.22
N ARG A 332 1.01 21.49 -28.54
CA ARG A 332 1.51 22.77 -28.02
C ARG A 332 1.67 23.82 -29.13
N ARG A 333 2.23 23.45 -30.28
CA ARG A 333 2.37 24.35 -31.43
C ARG A 333 1.03 24.79 -31.97
N ALA A 334 0.06 23.89 -32.11
CA ALA A 334 -1.26 24.27 -32.60
C ALA A 334 -2.01 25.21 -31.66
N ILE A 335 -1.87 25.04 -30.34
CA ILE A 335 -2.37 25.99 -29.34
C ILE A 335 -1.63 27.34 -29.47
N ALA A 336 -0.30 27.31 -29.57
CA ALA A 336 0.50 28.53 -29.72
C ALA A 336 0.20 29.29 -31.02
N ASP A 337 -0.05 28.60 -32.12
CA ASP A 337 -0.41 29.18 -33.43
C ASP A 337 -1.79 29.85 -33.42
N CYS A 338 -2.63 29.50 -32.44
CA CYS A 338 -3.90 30.15 -32.17
C CYS A 338 -3.75 31.44 -31.33
N ASN A 339 -2.56 31.72 -30.78
CA ASN A 339 -2.35 32.95 -30.02
C ASN A 339 -2.08 34.13 -30.97
N PRO A 340 -2.91 35.19 -30.93
CA PRO A 340 -2.64 36.40 -31.69
C PRO A 340 -1.34 37.06 -31.21
N ASP A 341 -0.64 37.76 -32.11
CA ASP A 341 0.53 38.56 -31.76
C ASP A 341 0.11 39.58 -30.66
N PRO A 342 0.77 39.61 -29.49
CA PRO A 342 0.45 40.56 -28.42
C PRO A 342 0.61 42.03 -28.85
N LEU A 343 1.30 42.30 -29.96
CA LEU A 343 1.44 43.63 -30.56
C LEU A 343 0.37 43.95 -31.62
N LEU A 344 -0.58 43.05 -31.88
CA LEU A 344 -1.65 43.27 -32.84
C LEU A 344 -2.61 44.36 -32.34
N ILE A 345 -2.61 45.52 -32.99
CA ILE A 345 -3.57 46.61 -32.75
C ILE A 345 -4.71 46.49 -33.78
N GLY A 346 -5.89 46.05 -33.34
CA GLY A 346 -7.10 45.91 -34.17
C GLY A 346 -7.79 44.55 -34.03
N PRO A 347 -8.97 44.35 -34.66
CA PRO A 347 -9.64 43.05 -34.63
C PRO A 347 -8.80 41.99 -35.38
N LEU A 348 -8.78 40.77 -34.84
CA LEU A 348 -8.16 39.61 -35.48
C LEU A 348 -8.72 39.42 -36.91
N PRO A 349 -7.86 39.27 -37.95
CA PRO A 349 -8.32 38.95 -39.29
C PRO A 349 -9.12 37.65 -39.30
N ARG A 350 -10.21 37.63 -40.07
CA ARG A 350 -11.11 36.47 -40.16
C ARG A 350 -10.36 35.20 -40.61
N GLU A 351 -9.38 35.34 -41.49
CA GLU A 351 -8.57 34.24 -42.00
C GLU A 351 -7.69 33.60 -40.91
N VAL A 352 -7.20 34.40 -39.95
CA VAL A 352 -6.45 33.91 -38.77
C VAL A 352 -7.41 33.14 -37.86
N PHE A 353 -8.58 33.73 -37.63
CA PHE A 353 -9.61 33.17 -36.76
C PHE A 353 -10.16 31.83 -37.26
N GLU A 354 -10.50 31.73 -38.55
CA GLU A 354 -10.96 30.47 -39.14
C GLU A 354 -9.84 29.44 -39.30
N ARG A 355 -8.59 29.86 -39.52
CA ARG A 355 -7.45 28.96 -39.65
C ARG A 355 -7.13 28.27 -38.32
N CYS A 356 -7.10 29.02 -37.21
CA CYS A 356 -6.96 28.42 -35.89
C CYS A 356 -8.09 27.41 -35.63
N ALA A 357 -9.34 27.80 -35.87
CA ALA A 357 -10.48 26.92 -35.63
C ALA A 357 -10.42 25.63 -36.49
N ARG A 358 -9.99 25.72 -37.75
CA ARG A 358 -9.75 24.55 -38.63
C ARG A 358 -8.59 23.67 -38.14
N ASN A 359 -7.51 24.26 -37.64
CA ASN A 359 -6.38 23.50 -37.10
C ASN A 359 -6.78 22.73 -35.83
N LEU A 360 -7.53 23.38 -34.93
CA LEU A 360 -8.08 22.74 -33.73
C LEU A 360 -9.07 21.61 -34.10
N GLU A 361 -9.96 21.85 -35.06
CA GLU A 361 -10.87 20.83 -35.61
C GLU A 361 -10.10 19.61 -36.13
N ALA A 362 -9.07 19.83 -36.95
CA ALA A 362 -8.27 18.75 -37.54
C ALA A 362 -7.54 17.92 -36.47
N LEU A 363 -7.01 18.55 -35.41
CA LEU A 363 -6.39 17.82 -34.31
C LEU A 363 -7.40 17.04 -33.47
N LEU A 364 -8.53 17.65 -33.11
CA LEU A 364 -9.60 17.01 -32.34
C LEU A 364 -10.21 15.82 -33.07
N GLN A 365 -10.20 15.85 -34.41
CA GLN A 365 -10.53 14.70 -35.22
C GLN A 365 -9.33 13.74 -35.25
N ASP A 366 -8.23 14.01 -35.93
CA ASP A 366 -7.31 12.92 -36.29
C ASP A 366 -5.95 12.94 -35.58
N GLY A 367 -5.64 14.00 -34.84
CA GLY A 367 -4.29 14.24 -34.30
C GLY A 367 -3.98 13.61 -32.94
N LEU A 368 -4.98 13.08 -32.23
CA LEU A 368 -4.83 12.67 -30.81
C LEU A 368 -4.71 11.15 -30.58
N ALA A 369 -4.77 10.35 -31.64
CA ALA A 369 -4.72 8.90 -31.58
C ALA A 369 -3.34 8.29 -31.88
N SER A 370 -2.29 9.12 -31.96
CA SER A 370 -0.96 8.64 -32.35
C SER A 370 -0.33 7.77 -31.26
N ASP A 371 0.47 6.77 -31.66
CA ASP A 371 1.15 5.86 -30.74
C ASP A 371 2.06 6.61 -29.75
N GLU A 372 2.59 7.78 -30.11
CA GLU A 372 3.38 8.62 -29.20
C GLU A 372 2.54 9.25 -28.08
N LEU A 373 1.25 9.50 -28.32
CA LEU A 373 0.33 10.17 -27.40
C LEU A 373 -0.55 9.22 -26.59
N VAL A 374 -0.80 8.00 -27.07
CA VAL A 374 -1.64 6.99 -26.39
C VAL A 374 -0.96 5.62 -26.20
N GLY A 375 0.23 5.42 -26.76
CA GLY A 375 0.93 4.13 -26.76
C GLY A 375 0.37 3.14 -27.78
N GLY A 376 1.23 2.27 -28.31
CA GLY A 376 0.81 1.25 -29.27
C GLY A 376 0.04 0.10 -28.61
N ALA A 377 -1.20 -0.15 -29.04
CA ALA A 377 -2.06 -1.21 -28.49
C ALA A 377 -1.59 -2.64 -28.80
N GLN A 378 -0.59 -2.81 -29.67
CA GLN A 378 -0.04 -4.11 -30.07
C GLN A 378 1.32 -4.41 -29.41
N GLY A 379 1.74 -3.57 -28.46
CA GLY A 379 2.98 -3.76 -27.71
C GLY A 379 4.19 -3.06 -28.33
N PRO A 380 5.42 -3.51 -28.01
CA PRO A 380 5.78 -4.78 -27.34
C PRO A 380 5.40 -4.85 -25.85
N PHE A 381 4.98 -6.04 -25.39
CA PHE A 381 4.50 -6.29 -24.01
C PHE A 381 5.53 -6.92 -23.06
N ALA A 382 6.81 -6.94 -23.43
CA ALA A 382 7.85 -7.41 -22.53
C ALA A 382 7.95 -6.50 -21.28
N ALA A 383 8.34 -7.08 -20.15
CA ALA A 383 8.29 -6.43 -18.83
C ALA A 383 9.10 -5.12 -18.75
N GLU A 384 10.19 -5.01 -19.52
CA GLU A 384 10.97 -3.77 -19.60
C GLU A 384 10.22 -2.61 -20.26
N PHE A 385 9.44 -2.89 -21.30
CA PHE A 385 8.58 -1.90 -21.95
C PHE A 385 7.44 -1.51 -21.04
N LEU A 386 6.78 -2.49 -20.40
CA LEU A 386 5.74 -2.22 -19.42
C LEU A 386 6.24 -1.24 -18.35
N ARG A 387 7.41 -1.50 -17.74
CA ARG A 387 7.97 -0.61 -16.71
C ARG A 387 8.26 0.80 -17.21
N ARG A 388 8.67 0.96 -18.47
CA ARG A 388 8.82 2.29 -19.09
C ARG A 388 7.47 2.99 -19.22
N GLU A 389 6.45 2.30 -19.71
CA GLU A 389 5.12 2.89 -19.91
C GLU A 389 4.40 3.18 -18.58
N LEU A 390 4.60 2.35 -17.56
CA LEU A 390 4.12 2.58 -16.20
C LEU A 390 4.75 3.83 -15.55
N GLY A 391 5.87 4.34 -16.07
CA GLY A 391 6.53 5.55 -15.60
C GLY A 391 5.90 6.85 -16.09
N LEU A 392 4.92 6.80 -16.99
CA LEU A 392 4.24 7.97 -17.56
C LEU A 392 2.81 8.12 -16.99
N VAL A 393 2.15 9.23 -17.29
CA VAL A 393 0.74 9.44 -16.92
C VAL A 393 -0.13 8.46 -17.70
N SER A 394 -1.04 7.75 -17.03
CA SER A 394 -1.87 6.68 -17.60
C SER A 394 -2.51 7.04 -18.94
N TRP A 395 -3.09 8.24 -19.04
CA TRP A 395 -3.79 8.70 -20.25
C TRP A 395 -2.88 8.86 -21.47
N GLN A 396 -1.58 9.06 -21.28
CA GLN A 396 -0.60 9.08 -22.38
C GLN A 396 -0.33 7.68 -22.93
N ARG A 397 -0.75 6.63 -22.21
CA ARG A 397 -0.46 5.22 -22.52
C ARG A 397 -1.70 4.34 -22.49
N ALA A 398 -2.89 4.93 -22.63
CA ALA A 398 -4.16 4.23 -22.52
C ALA A 398 -4.27 3.03 -23.48
N ALA A 399 -3.91 3.20 -24.76
CA ALA A 399 -3.95 2.11 -25.73
C ALA A 399 -2.91 1.02 -25.42
N TYR A 400 -1.70 1.40 -25.00
CA TYR A 400 -0.70 0.41 -24.57
C TYR A 400 -1.15 -0.39 -23.34
N LEU A 401 -1.70 0.29 -22.33
CA LEU A 401 -2.13 -0.32 -21.07
C LEU A 401 -3.31 -1.28 -21.28
N ASP A 402 -4.28 -0.91 -22.10
CA ASP A 402 -5.40 -1.78 -22.46
C ASP A 402 -4.94 -2.97 -23.30
N GLY A 403 -4.06 -2.75 -24.29
CA GLY A 403 -3.46 -3.82 -25.07
C GLY A 403 -2.64 -4.78 -24.22
N HIS A 404 -1.88 -4.25 -23.25
CA HIS A 404 -1.12 -5.06 -22.30
C HIS A 404 -2.06 -5.86 -21.40
N LEU A 405 -3.14 -5.26 -20.90
CA LEU A 405 -4.12 -5.94 -20.07
C LEU A 405 -4.83 -7.06 -20.86
N ASP A 406 -5.25 -6.79 -22.10
CA ASP A 406 -5.85 -7.79 -23.00
C ASP A 406 -4.90 -8.97 -23.24
N TRP A 407 -3.63 -8.69 -23.57
CA TRP A 407 -2.59 -9.70 -23.72
C TRP A 407 -2.37 -10.50 -22.44
N LEU A 408 -2.32 -9.80 -21.30
CA LEU A 408 -2.06 -10.37 -19.99
C LEU A 408 -3.17 -11.36 -19.62
N VAL A 409 -4.44 -10.99 -19.80
CA VAL A 409 -5.60 -11.83 -19.52
C VAL A 409 -6.01 -12.75 -20.68
N GLN A 410 -5.33 -12.66 -21.82
CA GLN A 410 -5.57 -13.44 -23.04
C GLN A 410 -7.02 -13.30 -23.55
N ALA A 411 -7.57 -12.10 -23.46
CA ALA A 411 -8.98 -11.86 -23.71
C ALA A 411 -9.34 -11.71 -25.19
N GLN A 412 -8.39 -11.29 -26.04
CA GLN A 412 -8.59 -11.08 -27.48
C GLN A 412 -9.71 -10.08 -27.79
N CYS A 413 -9.92 -9.12 -26.88
CA CYS A 413 -10.88 -8.04 -27.02
C CYS A 413 -10.30 -6.95 -27.92
N GLN A 414 -11.11 -6.39 -28.80
CA GLN A 414 -10.69 -5.27 -29.64
C GLN A 414 -10.52 -4.01 -28.78
N SER A 415 -9.29 -3.52 -28.64
CA SER A 415 -9.01 -2.27 -27.93
C SER A 415 -9.81 -1.11 -28.52
N PRO A 416 -10.33 -0.20 -27.67
CA PRO A 416 -10.89 1.06 -28.14
C PRO A 416 -9.87 1.83 -28.98
N ALA A 417 -10.35 2.59 -29.96
CA ALA A 417 -9.53 3.54 -30.72
C ALA A 417 -9.21 4.77 -29.85
N TRP A 418 -8.35 4.57 -28.85
CA TRP A 418 -8.00 5.58 -27.85
C TRP A 418 -7.50 6.86 -28.49
N ILE A 419 -7.96 7.98 -27.92
CA ILE A 419 -7.33 9.28 -28.08
C ILE A 419 -6.82 9.75 -26.73
N ASN A 420 -5.83 10.63 -26.73
CA ASN A 420 -5.38 11.25 -25.49
C ASN A 420 -6.47 12.22 -24.99
N VAL A 421 -7.25 11.77 -24.00
CA VAL A 421 -8.41 12.49 -23.45
C VAL A 421 -8.02 13.78 -22.72
N MET A 422 -6.80 13.88 -22.20
CA MET A 422 -6.31 15.08 -21.54
C MET A 422 -6.04 16.17 -22.59
N GLU A 423 -5.31 15.83 -23.67
CA GLU A 423 -5.12 16.74 -24.81
C GLU A 423 -6.44 17.11 -25.48
N TRP A 424 -7.36 16.15 -25.60
CA TRP A 424 -8.69 16.40 -26.13
C TRP A 424 -9.43 17.45 -25.29
N SER A 425 -9.42 17.32 -23.96
CA SER A 425 -10.06 18.30 -23.06
C SER A 425 -9.46 19.69 -23.17
N LEU A 426 -8.13 19.78 -23.32
CA LEU A 426 -7.39 21.04 -23.50
C LEU A 426 -7.78 21.74 -24.81
N LEU A 427 -7.79 20.98 -25.91
CA LEU A 427 -8.17 21.49 -27.23
C LEU A 427 -9.64 21.88 -27.31
N VAL A 428 -10.54 21.15 -26.62
CA VAL A 428 -11.95 21.52 -26.52
C VAL A 428 -12.13 22.83 -25.75
N ASP A 429 -11.46 23.02 -24.60
CA ASP A 429 -11.58 24.28 -23.87
C ASP A 429 -11.07 25.47 -24.70
N HIS A 430 -9.97 25.27 -25.43
CA HIS A 430 -9.45 26.25 -26.39
C HIS A 430 -10.45 26.56 -27.50
N LEU A 431 -11.04 25.54 -28.13
CA LEU A 431 -12.04 25.70 -29.18
C LEU A 431 -13.28 26.44 -28.67
N VAL A 432 -13.81 26.04 -27.52
CA VAL A 432 -15.00 26.64 -26.90
C VAL A 432 -14.78 28.13 -26.64
N ARG A 433 -13.62 28.50 -26.12
CA ARG A 433 -13.25 29.89 -25.91
C ARG A 433 -13.09 30.64 -27.24
N TRP A 434 -12.34 30.07 -28.18
CA TRP A 434 -12.05 30.70 -29.47
C TRP A 434 -13.35 31.03 -30.21
N ILE A 435 -14.27 30.07 -30.29
CA ILE A 435 -15.60 30.27 -30.88
C ILE A 435 -16.43 31.26 -30.05
N GLY A 436 -16.39 31.12 -28.73
CA GLY A 436 -17.14 31.95 -27.78
C GLY A 436 -16.79 33.44 -27.81
N GLN A 437 -15.62 33.83 -28.31
CA GLN A 437 -15.28 35.25 -28.50
C GLN A 437 -16.17 35.95 -29.56
N ARG A 438 -16.66 35.19 -30.55
CA ARG A 438 -17.47 35.68 -31.67
C ARG A 438 -18.47 34.61 -32.15
N PRO A 439 -19.45 34.20 -31.33
CA PRO A 439 -20.32 33.06 -31.62
C PRO A 439 -21.14 33.25 -32.91
N VAL A 440 -21.52 34.49 -33.24
CA VAL A 440 -22.28 34.84 -34.46
C VAL A 440 -21.56 34.43 -35.75
N TYR A 441 -20.22 34.43 -35.78
CA TYR A 441 -19.46 33.99 -36.96
C TYR A 441 -19.49 32.47 -37.17
N PHE A 442 -19.95 31.73 -36.16
CA PHE A 442 -19.98 30.28 -36.15
C PHE A 442 -21.40 29.71 -36.10
N GLY A 443 -22.46 30.52 -36.06
CA GLY A 443 -23.86 30.06 -36.03
C GLY A 443 -24.36 29.31 -37.27
N GLY A 444 -23.48 28.97 -38.22
CA GLY A 444 -23.83 28.21 -39.43
C GLY A 444 -23.89 26.70 -39.20
N SER A 445 -24.66 26.00 -40.05
CA SER A 445 -24.85 24.53 -39.98
C SER A 445 -23.55 23.72 -40.03
N ARG A 446 -22.50 24.24 -40.67
CA ARG A 446 -21.16 23.63 -40.68
C ARG A 446 -20.62 23.43 -39.27
N TRP A 447 -20.60 24.49 -38.46
CA TRP A 447 -19.98 24.43 -37.13
C TRP A 447 -20.82 23.66 -36.13
N GLN A 448 -22.16 23.71 -36.26
CA GLN A 448 -23.04 22.79 -35.53
C GLN A 448 -22.69 21.33 -35.87
N ALA A 449 -22.53 20.98 -37.14
CA ALA A 449 -22.12 19.64 -37.56
C ALA A 449 -20.71 19.26 -37.05
N THR A 450 -19.76 20.20 -37.03
CA THR A 450 -18.42 19.98 -36.44
C THR A 450 -18.51 19.68 -34.94
N LEU A 451 -19.23 20.49 -34.15
CA LEU A 451 -19.39 20.28 -32.71
C LEU A 451 -20.13 18.97 -32.39
N ASP A 452 -21.14 18.63 -33.21
CA ASP A 452 -21.85 17.36 -33.10
C ASP A 452 -20.94 16.18 -33.45
N GLY A 453 -20.07 16.31 -34.46
CA GLY A 453 -19.07 15.30 -34.82
C GLY A 453 -18.04 15.08 -33.71
N ILE A 454 -17.50 16.15 -33.12
CA ILE A 454 -16.57 16.08 -31.98
C ILE A 454 -17.23 15.37 -30.78
N THR A 455 -18.47 15.76 -30.47
CA THR A 455 -19.25 15.15 -29.38
C THR A 455 -19.57 13.68 -29.66
N ALA A 456 -19.97 13.34 -30.89
CA ALA A 456 -20.28 11.99 -31.31
C ALA A 456 -19.06 11.07 -31.21
N ARG A 457 -17.87 11.54 -31.60
CA ARG A 457 -16.62 10.80 -31.47
C ARG A 457 -16.32 10.41 -30.02
N MET A 458 -16.50 11.32 -29.07
CA MET A 458 -16.29 10.98 -27.65
C MET A 458 -17.36 10.06 -27.07
N ARG A 459 -18.61 10.19 -27.53
CA ARG A 459 -19.67 9.23 -27.17
C ARG A 459 -19.34 7.83 -27.69
N GLU A 460 -18.81 7.75 -28.90
CA GLU A 460 -18.40 6.51 -29.56
C GLU A 460 -17.18 5.87 -28.87
N LEU A 461 -16.16 6.65 -28.52
CA LEU A 461 -15.05 6.16 -27.70
C LEU A 461 -15.54 5.62 -26.35
N GLY A 462 -16.45 6.34 -25.68
CA GLY A 462 -17.04 5.88 -24.43
C GLY A 462 -17.85 4.58 -24.59
N ARG A 463 -18.54 4.40 -25.73
CA ARG A 463 -19.24 3.15 -26.06
C ARG A 463 -18.25 1.99 -26.24
N ALA A 464 -17.24 2.18 -27.10
CA ALA A 464 -16.22 1.18 -27.36
C ALA A 464 -15.45 0.81 -26.09
N HIS A 465 -15.22 1.76 -25.19
CA HIS A 465 -14.59 1.53 -23.90
C HIS A 465 -15.44 0.60 -23.00
N VAL A 466 -16.74 0.86 -22.88
CA VAL A 466 -17.66 0.00 -22.10
C VAL A 466 -17.75 -1.40 -22.72
N GLU A 467 -17.84 -1.50 -24.05
CA GLU A 467 -17.88 -2.78 -24.76
C GLU A 467 -16.59 -3.59 -24.57
N TRP A 468 -15.44 -2.91 -24.56
CA TRP A 468 -14.17 -3.54 -24.26
C TRP A 468 -14.11 -4.03 -22.80
N LEU A 469 -14.54 -3.22 -21.81
CA LEU A 469 -14.60 -3.63 -20.41
C LEU A 469 -15.55 -4.82 -20.21
N ASP A 470 -16.71 -4.81 -20.85
CA ASP A 470 -17.66 -5.92 -20.83
C ASP A 470 -17.04 -7.20 -21.41
N CYS A 471 -16.34 -7.08 -22.53
CA CYS A 471 -15.60 -8.19 -23.14
C CYS A 471 -14.54 -8.76 -22.19
N ILE A 472 -13.66 -7.92 -21.62
CA ILE A 472 -12.61 -8.34 -20.66
C ILE A 472 -13.26 -9.01 -19.43
N THR A 473 -14.34 -8.40 -18.92
CA THR A 473 -15.05 -8.85 -17.73
C THR A 473 -15.68 -10.22 -17.94
N GLY A 474 -16.24 -10.46 -19.13
CA GLY A 474 -16.91 -11.70 -19.51
C GLY A 474 -16.00 -12.89 -19.86
N GLN A 475 -14.67 -12.72 -19.89
CA GLN A 475 -13.77 -13.81 -20.30
C GLN A 475 -13.61 -14.93 -19.24
N GLY A 476 -13.74 -16.19 -19.64
CA GLY A 476 -13.56 -17.36 -18.77
C GLY A 476 -14.87 -17.93 -18.22
N SER A 477 -14.79 -18.73 -17.15
CA SER A 477 -15.97 -19.43 -16.60
C SER A 477 -16.81 -18.58 -15.66
N GLU A 478 -16.26 -17.49 -15.14
CA GLU A 478 -16.93 -16.55 -14.24
C GLU A 478 -16.70 -15.12 -14.73
N ARG A 479 -17.75 -14.30 -14.63
CA ARG A 479 -17.67 -12.89 -14.93
C ARG A 479 -16.89 -12.18 -13.81
N ARG A 480 -15.75 -11.61 -14.16
CA ARG A 480 -14.82 -10.97 -13.20
C ARG A 480 -14.26 -9.69 -13.81
N ASP A 481 -14.46 -8.57 -13.13
CA ASP A 481 -13.95 -7.28 -13.57
C ASP A 481 -12.40 -7.25 -13.62
N PRO A 482 -11.80 -6.32 -14.40
CA PRO A 482 -10.36 -6.25 -14.57
C PRO A 482 -9.57 -6.11 -13.27
N ILE A 483 -10.09 -5.37 -12.30
CA ILE A 483 -9.40 -5.11 -11.03
C ILE A 483 -9.34 -6.39 -10.20
N MET A 484 -10.44 -7.14 -10.11
CA MET A 484 -10.45 -8.44 -9.44
C MET A 484 -9.46 -9.44 -10.08
N ARG A 485 -9.38 -9.49 -11.41
CA ARG A 485 -8.40 -10.34 -12.12
C ARG A 485 -6.96 -9.95 -11.80
N LEU A 486 -6.67 -8.65 -11.74
CA LEU A 486 -5.33 -8.16 -11.40
C LEU A 486 -5.01 -8.39 -9.92
N LEU A 487 -5.99 -8.28 -9.01
CA LEU A 487 -5.82 -8.61 -7.59
C LEU A 487 -5.50 -10.10 -7.38
N ASP A 488 -6.17 -11.00 -8.11
CA ASP A 488 -5.87 -12.43 -8.10
C ASP A 488 -4.42 -12.71 -8.57
N ARG A 489 -3.97 -12.00 -9.62
CA ARG A 489 -2.58 -12.09 -10.10
C ARG A 489 -1.58 -11.55 -9.09
N HIS A 490 -1.88 -10.42 -8.44
CA HIS A 490 -1.01 -9.85 -7.42
C HIS A 490 -0.90 -10.78 -6.20
N ARG A 491 -2.02 -11.40 -5.79
CA ARG A 491 -2.05 -12.46 -4.76
C ARG A 491 -1.17 -13.66 -5.13
N ALA A 492 -1.25 -14.13 -6.37
CA ALA A 492 -0.40 -15.22 -6.85
C ALA A 492 1.08 -14.83 -6.81
N ALA A 493 1.44 -13.62 -7.25
CA ALA A 493 2.80 -13.10 -7.19
C ALA A 493 3.34 -12.99 -5.76
N LEU A 494 2.51 -12.55 -4.80
CA LEU A 494 2.87 -12.48 -3.38
C LEU A 494 3.05 -13.88 -2.76
N THR A 495 2.22 -14.85 -3.16
CA THR A 495 2.32 -16.24 -2.69
C THR A 495 3.62 -16.88 -3.19
N GLU A 496 3.97 -16.66 -4.45
CA GLU A 496 5.26 -17.11 -5.02
C GLU A 496 6.44 -16.44 -4.31
N LEU A 497 6.36 -15.12 -4.07
CA LEU A 497 7.38 -14.38 -3.33
C LEU A 497 7.55 -14.91 -1.90
N ALA A 498 6.46 -15.27 -1.23
CA ALA A 498 6.51 -15.88 0.10
C ALA A 498 7.25 -17.23 0.09
N ALA A 499 6.97 -18.08 -0.91
CA ALA A 499 7.64 -19.37 -1.06
C ALA A 499 9.15 -19.20 -1.28
N LEU A 500 9.54 -18.29 -2.19
CA LEU A 500 10.95 -18.00 -2.48
C LEU A 500 11.70 -17.38 -1.29
N LEU A 501 11.04 -16.53 -0.50
CA LEU A 501 11.63 -15.98 0.72
C LEU A 501 11.84 -17.04 1.79
N ALA A 502 10.89 -17.97 1.93
CA ALA A 502 11.03 -19.10 2.85
C ALA A 502 12.17 -20.05 2.42
N GLU A 503 12.30 -20.31 1.12
CA GLU A 503 13.40 -21.11 0.55
C GLU A 503 14.76 -20.43 0.77
N ALA A 504 14.89 -19.14 0.42
CA ALA A 504 16.12 -18.38 0.62
C ALA A 504 16.48 -18.27 2.11
N GLY A 505 15.48 -18.11 2.99
CA GLY A 505 15.68 -18.11 4.44
C GLY A 505 16.22 -19.45 4.96
N ARG A 506 15.72 -20.58 4.43
CA ARG A 506 16.20 -21.92 4.78
C ARG A 506 17.62 -22.16 4.26
N ALA A 507 17.89 -21.80 3.01
CA ALA A 507 19.24 -21.91 2.44
C ALA A 507 20.27 -21.07 3.22
N PHE A 508 19.88 -19.87 3.65
CA PHE A 508 20.73 -19.07 4.55
C PHE A 508 20.99 -19.79 5.87
N TYR A 509 19.94 -20.30 6.52
CA TYR A 509 20.07 -21.04 7.78
C TYR A 509 21.04 -22.21 7.64
N GLU A 510 20.82 -23.08 6.65
CA GLU A 510 21.68 -24.23 6.35
C GLU A 510 23.13 -23.85 6.05
N SER A 511 23.37 -22.66 5.47
CA SER A 511 24.73 -22.17 5.16
C SER A 511 25.50 -21.62 6.37
N VAL A 512 24.80 -21.24 7.45
CA VAL A 512 25.42 -20.63 8.64
C VAL A 512 25.33 -21.50 9.89
N THR A 513 24.56 -22.58 9.85
CA THR A 513 24.42 -23.52 10.96
C THR A 513 24.96 -24.91 10.64
N ARG A 514 25.39 -25.65 11.66
CA ARG A 514 25.75 -27.07 11.51
C ARG A 514 24.52 -27.94 11.16
N PRO A 515 24.71 -29.08 10.48
CA PRO A 515 23.65 -30.06 10.27
C PRO A 515 22.97 -30.47 11.58
N GLY A 516 21.63 -30.52 11.59
CA GLY A 516 20.85 -30.87 12.78
C GLY A 516 20.64 -29.72 13.78
N ALA A 517 21.12 -28.50 13.48
CA ALA A 517 20.85 -27.33 14.31
C ALA A 517 19.35 -27.00 14.38
N ASP A 518 18.87 -26.64 15.57
CA ASP A 518 17.45 -26.41 15.88
C ASP A 518 17.18 -25.03 16.52
N ILE A 519 18.06 -24.07 16.24
CA ILE A 519 18.04 -22.74 16.84
C ILE A 519 17.24 -21.73 16.02
N ASP A 520 16.67 -20.73 16.69
CA ASP A 520 16.18 -19.51 16.05
C ASP A 520 17.29 -18.46 16.02
N LEU A 521 17.72 -18.08 14.81
CA LEU A 521 18.71 -17.02 14.60
C LEU A 521 18.24 -15.64 15.09
N ALA A 522 16.93 -15.42 15.20
CA ALA A 522 16.35 -14.19 15.76
C ALA A 522 16.01 -14.32 17.26
N GLY A 523 16.21 -15.51 17.84
CA GLY A 523 15.94 -15.79 19.24
C GLY A 523 17.04 -15.31 20.20
N PRO A 524 16.77 -15.36 21.51
CA PRO A 524 17.77 -15.08 22.54
C PRO A 524 18.79 -16.22 22.69
N ALA A 525 19.93 -15.93 23.32
CA ALA A 525 21.00 -16.89 23.59
C ALA A 525 20.71 -17.88 24.73
N ASP A 526 19.59 -17.75 25.44
CA ASP A 526 19.12 -18.69 26.46
C ASP A 526 18.17 -19.76 25.89
N GLN A 527 17.98 -19.78 24.56
CA GLN A 527 17.13 -20.75 23.88
C GLN A 527 17.58 -22.19 24.13
N VAL A 528 16.63 -23.05 24.47
CA VAL A 528 16.90 -24.48 24.75
C VAL A 528 17.08 -25.22 23.43
N THR A 529 18.18 -25.97 23.30
CA THR A 529 18.50 -26.73 22.09
C THR A 529 18.59 -28.24 22.37
N ALA A 530 18.02 -29.04 21.46
CA ALA A 530 18.18 -30.49 21.43
C ALA A 530 19.34 -30.91 20.52
N TYR A 531 20.08 -29.96 19.93
CA TYR A 531 21.20 -30.19 19.04
C TYR A 531 22.28 -31.08 19.63
N ARG A 532 22.73 -32.06 18.86
CA ARG A 532 23.84 -32.95 19.24
C ARG A 532 24.72 -33.16 18.01
N PRO A 533 26.04 -32.88 18.09
CA PRO A 533 26.95 -33.12 16.99
C PRO A 533 26.89 -34.56 16.50
N GLU A 534 26.69 -34.76 15.21
CA GLU A 534 26.71 -36.09 14.59
C GLU A 534 28.15 -36.60 14.47
N GLY A 535 28.37 -37.88 14.77
CA GLY A 535 29.66 -38.54 14.57
C GLY A 535 30.75 -38.22 15.60
N LEU A 536 30.42 -37.54 16.71
CA LEU A 536 31.39 -37.32 17.79
C LEU A 536 31.72 -38.65 18.51
N GLU A 537 33.01 -38.96 18.61
CA GLU A 537 33.54 -40.11 19.34
C GLU A 537 34.51 -39.64 20.43
N ILE A 538 34.66 -40.42 21.51
CA ILE A 538 35.57 -40.10 22.60
C ILE A 538 36.87 -40.89 22.43
N GLY A 539 37.92 -40.20 22.00
CA GLY A 539 39.27 -40.73 21.89
C GLY A 539 40.19 -40.26 23.02
N PRO A 540 41.48 -40.63 22.96
CA PRO A 540 42.49 -40.08 23.87
C PRO A 540 42.76 -38.60 23.54
N CYS A 541 42.89 -37.74 24.57
CA CYS A 541 43.25 -36.34 24.33
C CYS A 541 44.67 -36.21 23.72
N PRO A 542 44.97 -35.15 22.94
CA PRO A 542 46.32 -34.92 22.40
C PRO A 542 47.38 -34.90 23.51
N GLU A 543 48.49 -35.61 23.30
CA GLU A 543 49.62 -35.71 24.25
C GLU A 543 49.25 -36.27 25.66
N ALA A 544 48.08 -36.90 25.80
CA ALA A 544 47.62 -37.42 27.07
C ALA A 544 48.39 -38.68 27.52
N ASN A 545 48.59 -38.79 28.82
CA ASN A 545 48.98 -40.06 29.43
C ASN A 545 47.75 -40.99 29.50
N THR A 546 47.75 -42.04 28.67
CA THR A 546 46.62 -42.98 28.56
C THR A 546 46.93 -44.38 29.07
N CYS A 547 48.09 -44.60 29.73
CA CYS A 547 48.57 -45.94 30.08
C CYS A 547 48.43 -46.97 28.93
N GLY A 548 48.54 -46.52 27.67
CA GLY A 548 48.43 -47.38 26.49
C GLY A 548 47.04 -47.55 25.89
N ALA A 549 46.00 -46.98 26.48
CA ALA A 549 44.64 -47.03 25.91
C ALA A 549 44.53 -46.15 24.65
N ARG A 550 43.96 -46.72 23.58
CA ARG A 550 43.65 -46.02 22.31
C ARG A 550 42.27 -46.35 21.74
N VAL A 551 41.34 -46.78 22.59
CA VAL A 551 39.97 -47.12 22.18
C VAL A 551 39.18 -45.86 21.83
N SER A 552 38.35 -45.93 20.78
CA SER A 552 37.32 -44.93 20.49
C SER A 552 35.99 -45.34 21.15
N LEU A 553 35.41 -44.45 21.94
CA LEU A 553 34.21 -44.74 22.73
C LEU A 553 33.00 -43.95 22.18
N PRO A 554 31.81 -44.58 22.06
CA PRO A 554 30.63 -43.90 21.56
C PRO A 554 30.10 -42.86 22.56
N VAL A 555 29.78 -41.66 22.06
CA VAL A 555 29.13 -40.59 22.82
C VAL A 555 27.62 -40.86 22.97
N SER A 556 27.04 -40.55 24.13
CA SER A 556 25.58 -40.53 24.31
C SER A 556 25.03 -39.10 24.38
N ARG A 557 23.72 -38.96 24.09
CA ARG A 557 22.99 -37.69 24.24
C ARG A 557 23.10 -37.09 25.65
N ALA A 558 23.19 -37.93 26.67
CA ALA A 558 23.27 -37.52 28.06
C ALA A 558 24.66 -36.95 28.41
N LEU A 559 25.73 -37.50 27.84
CA LEU A 559 27.08 -36.95 27.98
C LEU A 559 27.22 -35.59 27.33
N LEU A 560 26.66 -35.40 26.13
CA LEU A 560 26.62 -34.09 25.48
C LEU A 560 25.78 -33.07 26.26
N GLY A 561 24.79 -33.53 27.03
CA GLY A 561 24.01 -32.69 27.95
C GLY A 561 24.82 -32.17 29.15
N MET A 562 26.07 -32.60 29.33
CA MET A 562 26.98 -32.06 30.35
C MET A 562 27.61 -30.72 29.94
N PHE A 563 27.58 -30.38 28.65
CA PHE A 563 27.97 -29.05 28.19
C PHE A 563 26.89 -28.03 28.58
N PRO A 564 27.27 -26.85 29.12
CA PRO A 564 26.33 -25.76 29.29
C PRO A 564 25.70 -25.36 27.95
N ASN A 565 24.45 -24.91 27.98
CA ASN A 565 23.66 -24.62 26.77
C ASN A 565 24.35 -23.64 25.81
N ALA A 566 25.05 -22.62 26.34
CA ALA A 566 25.79 -21.64 25.52
C ALA A 566 26.84 -22.28 24.59
N PHE A 567 27.49 -23.38 25.02
CA PHE A 567 28.47 -24.10 24.19
C PHE A 567 27.80 -24.91 23.08
N LEU A 568 26.62 -25.50 23.34
CA LEU A 568 25.81 -26.17 22.32
C LEU A 568 25.31 -25.19 21.25
N LEU A 569 24.92 -23.98 21.66
CA LEU A 569 24.53 -22.92 20.73
C LEU A 569 25.73 -22.38 19.94
N GLY A 570 26.88 -22.20 20.61
CA GLY A 570 28.11 -21.75 19.98
C GLY A 570 28.60 -22.68 18.89
N ASP A 571 28.51 -24.00 19.11
CA ASP A 571 28.86 -25.01 18.10
C ASP A 571 27.95 -24.94 16.86
N GLN A 572 26.63 -24.80 17.08
CA GLN A 572 25.64 -24.73 16.00
C GLN A 572 25.87 -23.57 15.03
N ILE A 573 26.26 -22.40 15.55
CA ILE A 573 26.50 -21.18 14.75
C ILE A 573 27.96 -21.01 14.32
N GLY A 574 28.80 -22.02 14.56
CA GLY A 574 30.20 -22.05 14.15
C GLY A 574 31.10 -21.06 14.90
N LEU A 575 30.82 -20.74 16.17
CA LEU A 575 31.75 -20.01 17.04
C LEU A 575 32.91 -20.89 17.53
N GLY A 576 32.74 -22.21 17.49
CA GLY A 576 33.75 -23.18 17.86
C GLY A 576 33.28 -24.60 17.57
N GLU A 577 34.02 -25.56 18.09
CA GLU A 577 33.74 -26.99 17.93
C GLU A 577 33.73 -27.69 19.29
N LEU A 578 32.69 -28.48 19.55
CA LEU A 578 32.65 -29.35 20.73
C LEU A 578 33.48 -30.60 20.51
N ASP A 579 34.28 -30.95 21.52
CA ASP A 579 35.06 -32.19 21.52
C ASP A 579 35.06 -32.87 22.89
N LEU A 580 35.16 -34.20 22.88
CA LEU A 580 35.20 -35.06 24.07
C LEU A 580 36.37 -36.01 23.96
N CYS A 581 37.24 -36.02 24.97
CA CYS A 581 38.36 -36.93 25.02
C CYS A 581 38.61 -37.44 26.44
N TYR A 582 39.40 -38.50 26.58
CA TYR A 582 39.86 -38.99 27.87
C TYR A 582 41.36 -38.81 28.06
N GLU A 583 41.76 -38.50 29.29
CA GLU A 583 43.17 -38.35 29.69
C GLU A 583 43.42 -38.93 31.08
N ARG A 584 44.70 -38.92 31.49
CA ARG A 584 45.16 -39.33 32.84
C ARG A 584 44.62 -40.70 33.25
N VAL A 585 44.60 -41.63 32.30
CA VAL A 585 44.26 -43.02 32.58
C VAL A 585 45.34 -43.57 33.51
N ARG A 586 44.96 -44.21 34.62
CA ARG A 586 45.88 -44.73 35.63
C ARG A 586 45.24 -45.78 36.53
N TRP A 587 46.09 -46.58 37.17
CA TRP A 587 45.67 -47.49 38.23
C TRP A 587 45.80 -46.82 39.60
N VAL A 588 44.69 -46.78 40.35
CA VAL A 588 44.60 -46.19 41.70
C VAL A 588 44.17 -47.24 42.73
N ASP A 589 44.21 -46.90 44.02
CA ASP A 589 43.89 -47.82 45.13
C ASP A 589 44.67 -49.15 45.05
N ARG A 590 45.92 -49.05 44.58
CA ARG A 590 46.79 -50.18 44.21
C ARG A 590 47.23 -50.97 45.43
N ARG A 591 47.35 -52.28 45.26
CA ARG A 591 47.88 -53.22 46.26
C ARG A 591 48.71 -54.29 45.56
N ALA A 592 49.89 -54.58 46.09
CA ALA A 592 50.68 -55.72 45.69
C ALA A 592 50.34 -56.93 46.57
N THR A 593 50.18 -58.09 45.95
CA THR A 593 50.08 -59.38 46.64
C THR A 593 51.15 -60.31 46.09
N PRO A 594 51.96 -60.96 46.94
CA PRO A 594 52.95 -61.92 46.47
C PRO A 594 52.28 -63.02 45.64
N ALA A 595 52.75 -63.26 44.41
CA ALA A 595 52.11 -64.19 43.50
C ALA A 595 52.23 -65.66 43.96
N ARG A 596 53.15 -65.95 44.88
CA ARG A 596 53.29 -67.24 45.57
C ARG A 596 53.67 -67.03 47.03
N ARG A 597 53.17 -67.89 47.92
CA ARG A 597 53.43 -67.84 49.38
C ARG A 597 54.91 -67.97 49.78
N SER A 598 55.79 -68.42 48.88
CA SER A 598 57.21 -68.66 49.15
C SER A 598 58.18 -67.89 48.25
N SER A 599 57.72 -67.01 47.34
CA SER A 599 58.61 -66.22 46.46
C SER A 599 58.49 -64.73 46.75
N SER A 600 59.57 -64.10 47.24
CA SER A 600 59.60 -62.69 47.65
C SER A 600 60.04 -61.71 46.54
N ARG A 601 59.86 -62.09 45.26
CA ARG A 601 60.40 -61.30 44.13
C ARG A 601 59.42 -61.06 42.98
N VAL A 602 58.22 -61.63 43.04
CA VAL A 602 57.17 -61.45 42.03
C VAL A 602 55.83 -61.23 42.71
N ALA A 603 55.05 -60.26 42.23
CA ALA A 603 53.78 -59.87 42.80
C ALA A 603 52.70 -59.68 41.72
N ASP A 604 51.48 -60.04 42.10
CA ASP A 604 50.25 -59.67 41.41
C ASP A 604 49.80 -58.31 41.94
N TYR A 605 49.71 -57.32 41.07
CA TYR A 605 49.28 -55.97 41.40
C TYR A 605 47.80 -55.79 41.04
N HIS A 606 47.03 -55.41 42.05
CA HIS A 606 45.60 -55.15 41.93
C HIS A 606 45.30 -53.66 42.12
N GLY A 607 44.47 -53.09 41.26
CA GLY A 607 44.13 -51.66 41.29
C GLY A 607 42.77 -51.38 40.67
N ARG A 608 42.24 -50.19 40.89
CA ARG A 608 41.05 -49.67 40.21
C ARG A 608 41.48 -48.80 39.05
N LEU A 609 40.81 -48.92 37.91
CA LEU A 609 41.07 -48.01 36.81
C LEU A 609 40.43 -46.64 37.10
N SER A 610 41.17 -45.57 36.86
CA SER A 610 40.66 -44.20 36.89
C SER A 610 41.11 -43.45 35.66
N PHE A 611 40.24 -42.59 35.14
CA PHE A 611 40.53 -41.70 34.01
C PHE A 611 39.71 -40.42 34.12
N ASP A 612 40.16 -39.37 33.46
CA ASP A 612 39.47 -38.08 33.39
C ASP A 612 38.78 -37.99 32.02
N LEU A 613 37.46 -37.76 32.02
CA LEU A 613 36.69 -37.37 30.83
C LEU A 613 36.72 -35.84 30.74
N VAL A 614 37.19 -35.35 29.60
CA VAL A 614 37.40 -33.93 29.34
C VAL A 614 36.49 -33.49 28.19
N GLY A 615 35.65 -32.49 28.47
CA GLY A 615 34.87 -31.79 27.45
C GLY A 615 35.56 -30.47 27.10
N THR A 616 35.86 -30.28 25.83
CA THR A 616 36.53 -29.09 25.32
C THR A 616 35.72 -28.35 24.27
N PHE A 617 36.01 -27.07 24.12
CA PHE A 617 35.49 -26.22 23.06
C PHE A 617 36.65 -25.60 22.30
N GLY A 618 36.83 -26.03 21.05
CA GLY A 618 37.87 -25.55 20.15
C GLY A 618 37.48 -24.22 19.49
N ARG A 619 38.37 -23.25 19.49
CA ARG A 619 38.27 -21.98 18.75
C ARG A 619 39.53 -21.78 17.90
N GLU A 620 39.51 -20.81 16.99
CA GLU A 620 40.70 -20.45 16.18
C GLU A 620 41.92 -20.08 17.06
N ASP A 621 41.69 -19.46 18.22
CA ASP A 621 42.73 -19.00 19.14
C ASP A 621 43.22 -20.07 20.13
N GLY A 622 42.64 -21.28 20.11
CA GLY A 622 43.00 -22.39 20.99
C GLY A 622 41.81 -23.20 21.52
N GLN A 623 42.12 -24.24 22.29
CA GLN A 623 41.14 -25.16 22.86
C GLN A 623 40.91 -24.87 24.35
N GLN A 624 39.67 -24.61 24.74
CA GLN A 624 39.28 -24.37 26.13
C GLN A 624 38.71 -25.65 26.75
N THR A 625 39.12 -25.98 27.98
CA THR A 625 38.44 -27.01 28.78
C THR A 625 37.13 -26.45 29.34
N VAL A 626 36.00 -27.05 28.97
CA VAL A 626 34.67 -26.68 29.48
C VAL A 626 34.37 -27.42 30.77
N PHE A 627 34.72 -28.71 30.81
CA PHE A 627 34.61 -29.52 32.02
C PHE A 627 35.65 -30.64 32.05
N ARG A 628 35.95 -31.09 33.27
CA ARG A 628 36.76 -32.29 33.53
C ARG A 628 36.14 -33.08 34.67
N TYR A 629 35.85 -34.36 34.42
CA TYR A 629 35.29 -35.29 35.40
C TYR A 629 36.15 -36.52 35.53
N ARG A 630 36.48 -36.92 36.76
CA ARG A 630 37.23 -38.15 37.03
C ARG A 630 36.32 -39.29 37.38
N LEU A 631 36.40 -40.39 36.64
CA LEU A 631 35.76 -41.65 37.00
C LEU A 631 36.76 -42.57 37.70
N THR A 632 36.31 -43.28 38.74
CA THR A 632 37.08 -44.36 39.36
C THR A 632 36.24 -45.63 39.43
N ASP A 633 36.78 -46.72 38.90
CA ASP A 633 36.13 -48.02 38.86
C ASP A 633 35.76 -48.51 40.27
N SER A 634 34.71 -49.32 40.33
CA SER A 634 34.23 -49.95 41.53
C SER A 634 35.04 -51.16 41.99
N GLU A 635 35.56 -51.93 41.04
CA GLU A 635 36.23 -53.20 41.29
C GLU A 635 37.75 -53.06 41.16
N ARG A 636 38.49 -53.81 41.99
CA ARG A 636 39.93 -53.96 41.78
C ARG A 636 40.18 -55.06 40.75
N ARG A 637 41.00 -54.79 39.75
CA ARG A 637 41.44 -55.74 38.72
C ARG A 637 42.91 -56.08 38.90
N HIS A 638 43.29 -57.31 38.57
CA HIS A 638 44.69 -57.70 38.44
C HIS A 638 45.23 -57.09 37.15
N TYR A 639 46.02 -56.02 37.25
CA TYR A 639 46.45 -55.24 36.09
C TYR A 639 47.91 -55.47 35.70
N LEU A 640 48.75 -55.92 36.63
CA LEU A 640 50.17 -56.14 36.37
C LEU A 640 50.65 -57.33 37.19
N PHE A 641 51.32 -58.26 36.52
CA PHE A 641 52.22 -59.21 37.17
C PHE A 641 53.65 -58.71 36.91
N ALA A 642 54.41 -58.41 37.95
CA ALA A 642 55.76 -57.83 37.83
C ALA A 642 56.65 -58.21 39.02
N ALA A 643 57.89 -57.69 39.02
CA ALA A 643 58.78 -57.80 40.18
C ALA A 643 58.11 -57.20 41.43
N GLU A 644 58.28 -57.84 42.58
CA GLU A 644 57.81 -57.30 43.87
C GLU A 644 58.70 -56.12 44.27
N SER A 645 58.18 -54.90 44.16
CA SER A 645 58.88 -53.66 44.49
C SER A 645 57.89 -52.54 44.82
N GLU A 646 58.19 -51.77 45.85
CA GLU A 646 57.44 -50.54 46.16
C GLU A 646 57.52 -49.52 45.02
N ASP A 647 58.63 -49.48 44.28
CA ASP A 647 58.77 -48.61 43.10
C ASP A 647 57.79 -49.02 41.99
N THR A 648 57.54 -50.32 41.84
CA THR A 648 56.55 -50.83 40.87
C THR A 648 55.12 -50.57 41.34
N LEU A 649 54.85 -50.64 42.65
CA LEU A 649 53.53 -50.28 43.22
C LEU A 649 53.20 -48.79 43.02
N ALA A 650 54.21 -47.93 43.03
CA ALA A 650 54.07 -46.48 42.86
C ALA A 650 53.79 -46.04 41.41
N LEU A 651 54.03 -46.89 40.40
CA LEU A 651 53.83 -46.56 38.98
C LEU A 651 52.35 -46.52 38.60
N ASP A 652 51.87 -45.34 38.20
CA ASP A 652 50.47 -45.12 37.77
C ASP A 652 50.16 -45.85 36.46
N CYS A 653 51.17 -45.94 35.58
CA CYS A 653 51.14 -46.64 34.29
C CYS A 653 52.38 -47.54 34.14
N PRO A 654 52.33 -48.83 34.50
CA PRO A 654 53.49 -49.72 34.39
C PRO A 654 53.67 -50.30 32.98
N GLN A 655 53.20 -49.62 31.92
CA GLN A 655 53.15 -50.19 30.57
C GLN A 655 54.56 -50.52 30.03
N GLU A 656 55.55 -49.69 30.37
CA GLU A 656 56.95 -49.90 29.99
C GLU A 656 57.57 -51.16 30.61
N LEU A 657 56.99 -51.67 31.70
CA LEU A 657 57.45 -52.90 32.35
C LEU A 657 56.98 -54.14 31.62
N ILE A 658 55.90 -54.07 30.84
CA ILE A 658 55.32 -55.23 30.16
C ILE A 658 56.34 -55.82 29.18
N GLY A 659 56.58 -57.13 29.27
CA GLY A 659 57.57 -57.84 28.47
C GLY A 659 59.00 -57.76 29.00
N GLN A 660 59.28 -56.98 30.06
CA GLN A 660 60.59 -56.98 30.71
C GLN A 660 60.81 -58.28 31.50
N SER A 661 62.04 -58.79 31.46
CA SER A 661 62.44 -59.98 32.20
C SER A 661 62.61 -59.69 33.69
N ILE A 662 62.07 -60.55 34.54
CA ILE A 662 62.17 -60.48 35.99
C ILE A 662 63.08 -61.63 36.45
N ALA A 663 64.20 -61.28 37.11
CA ALA A 663 65.13 -62.26 37.62
C ALA A 663 64.67 -62.82 38.98
N SER A 664 64.10 -64.03 38.97
CA SER A 664 63.74 -64.77 40.20
C SER A 664 64.69 -65.95 40.45
N GLN A 665 65.07 -66.17 41.71
CA GLN A 665 65.80 -67.37 42.16
C GLN A 665 64.81 -68.39 42.75
N LEU A 666 65.11 -69.68 42.67
CA LEU A 666 64.32 -70.75 43.29
C LEU A 666 64.52 -70.75 44.82
N PRO A 667 63.56 -71.22 45.63
CA PRO A 667 63.73 -71.37 47.08
C PRO A 667 64.92 -72.28 47.44
N ASP A 668 65.57 -72.04 48.58
CA ASP A 668 66.79 -72.75 49.03
C ASP A 668 66.63 -74.28 49.24
N ASP A 669 65.40 -74.80 49.21
CA ASP A 669 65.02 -76.22 49.41
C ASP A 669 64.97 -77.06 48.11
N HIS A 670 65.03 -76.45 46.92
CA HIS A 670 64.70 -77.15 45.68
C HIS A 670 65.76 -78.21 45.26
N PRO A 671 65.40 -79.50 45.05
CA PRO A 671 66.33 -80.51 44.54
C PRO A 671 66.69 -80.20 43.08
N GLY A 672 67.98 -80.02 42.81
CA GLY A 672 68.51 -79.45 41.57
C GLY A 672 68.52 -80.41 40.39
N LEU A 673 67.95 -79.96 39.27
CA LEU A 673 68.20 -80.49 37.92
C LEU A 673 67.98 -79.43 36.80
N VAL A 674 67.81 -78.15 37.16
CA VAL A 674 67.55 -77.02 36.24
C VAL A 674 68.30 -75.79 36.77
N PRO A 675 68.81 -74.86 35.92
CA PRO A 675 69.44 -73.63 36.41
C PRO A 675 68.55 -72.88 37.43
N ASN A 676 69.14 -72.38 38.52
CA ASN A 676 68.48 -71.64 39.64
C ASN A 676 67.91 -70.26 39.24
N ARG A 677 67.36 -70.11 38.04
CA ARG A 677 66.75 -68.88 37.54
C ARG A 677 65.45 -69.21 36.82
N LEU A 678 64.34 -68.75 37.40
CA LEU A 678 63.09 -68.59 36.67
C LEU A 678 63.07 -67.16 36.15
N THR A 679 63.15 -67.02 34.83
CA THR A 679 62.92 -65.74 34.17
C THR A 679 61.42 -65.60 33.97
N TYR A 680 60.79 -64.78 34.79
CA TYR A 680 59.42 -64.35 34.53
C TYR A 680 59.45 -63.17 33.56
N PHE A 681 58.34 -62.92 32.88
CA PHE A 681 58.15 -61.70 32.12
C PHE A 681 57.01 -60.94 32.75
N ALA A 682 57.21 -59.64 32.96
CA ALA A 682 56.12 -58.80 33.41
C ALA A 682 55.01 -58.81 32.35
N SER A 683 53.78 -59.00 32.79
CA SER A 683 52.62 -59.11 31.92
C SER A 683 51.47 -58.27 32.46
N ALA A 684 50.57 -57.86 31.57
CA ALA A 684 49.35 -57.15 31.93
C ALA A 684 48.14 -58.07 31.71
N PRO A 685 47.65 -58.76 32.75
CA PRO A 685 46.47 -59.63 32.65
C PRO A 685 45.21 -58.86 32.26
N THR A 686 45.17 -57.56 32.57
CA THR A 686 44.07 -56.66 32.21
C THR A 686 44.66 -55.32 31.75
N THR A 687 44.34 -54.90 30.52
CA THR A 687 44.77 -53.60 29.99
C THR A 687 43.71 -52.52 30.27
N PRO A 688 44.12 -51.25 30.44
CA PRO A 688 43.19 -50.12 30.52
C PRO A 688 42.22 -50.05 29.34
N GLU A 689 42.72 -50.32 28.13
CA GLU A 689 41.92 -50.33 26.89
C GLU A 689 40.79 -51.37 26.95
N ALA A 690 41.11 -52.60 27.36
CA ALA A 690 40.12 -53.67 27.49
C ALA A 690 39.05 -53.32 28.54
N GLN A 691 39.44 -52.66 29.63
CA GLN A 691 38.47 -52.24 30.66
C GLN A 691 37.58 -51.08 30.19
N LEU A 692 38.14 -50.08 29.51
CA LEU A 692 37.36 -49.00 28.90
C LEU A 692 36.35 -49.56 27.90
N ALA A 693 36.78 -50.40 26.97
CA ALA A 693 35.89 -51.00 25.97
C ALA A 693 34.80 -51.88 26.61
N ALA A 694 35.15 -52.70 27.60
CA ALA A 694 34.23 -53.65 28.21
C ALA A 694 33.18 -53.01 29.13
N ASN A 695 33.49 -51.87 29.74
CA ASN A 695 32.63 -51.25 30.76
C ASN A 695 31.95 -49.95 30.31
N TRP A 696 32.30 -49.38 29.14
CA TRP A 696 31.77 -48.09 28.72
C TRP A 696 30.26 -48.12 28.44
N SER A 697 29.84 -48.92 27.46
CA SER A 697 28.45 -49.04 27.00
C SER A 697 27.78 -50.35 27.43
N ALA A 698 28.54 -51.28 28.00
CA ALA A 698 28.10 -52.56 28.51
C ALA A 698 28.79 -52.84 29.86
N GLY A 699 28.46 -53.93 30.54
CA GLY A 699 29.09 -54.29 31.81
C GLY A 699 28.68 -53.35 32.94
N ALA A 700 29.61 -52.51 33.42
CA ALA A 700 29.34 -51.54 34.47
C ALA A 700 28.65 -50.24 33.99
N GLU A 701 28.56 -50.03 32.67
CA GLU A 701 27.90 -48.88 32.03
C GLU A 701 28.46 -47.52 32.51
N TRP A 702 29.78 -47.37 32.50
CA TRP A 702 30.49 -46.17 32.96
C TRP A 702 30.01 -44.88 32.29
N ARG A 703 29.50 -44.96 31.06
CA ARG A 703 28.87 -43.83 30.37
C ARG A 703 27.75 -43.18 31.18
N ASP A 704 26.94 -43.97 31.87
CA ASP A 704 25.77 -43.50 32.61
C ASP A 704 26.14 -43.00 34.02
N TRP A 705 27.36 -43.33 34.49
CA TRP A 705 27.88 -42.87 35.78
C TRP A 705 28.18 -41.37 35.77
N PHE A 706 28.62 -40.82 34.64
CA PHE A 706 28.82 -39.38 34.46
C PHE A 706 27.50 -38.60 34.56
N VAL A 707 26.40 -39.20 34.12
CA VAL A 707 25.06 -38.59 34.18
C VAL A 707 24.47 -38.67 35.58
N THR A 708 24.68 -39.81 36.27
CA THR A 708 24.13 -40.07 37.61
C THR A 708 25.01 -39.55 38.75
N GLY A 709 26.24 -39.11 38.45
CA GLY A 709 27.24 -38.67 39.44
C GLY A 709 27.85 -39.81 40.28
N ARG A 710 27.63 -41.07 39.89
CA ARG A 710 28.06 -42.23 40.68
C ARG A 710 29.56 -42.48 40.49
N ARG A 711 30.38 -42.29 41.53
CA ARG A 711 31.85 -42.46 41.49
C ARG A 711 32.54 -41.57 40.44
N VAL A 712 31.91 -40.43 40.16
CA VAL A 712 32.44 -39.40 39.29
C VAL A 712 32.71 -38.16 40.14
N GLU A 713 33.95 -37.69 40.12
CA GLU A 713 34.40 -36.48 40.79
C GLU A 713 34.48 -35.32 39.78
N ARG A 714 33.82 -34.19 40.06
CA ARG A 714 33.91 -32.97 39.24
C ARG A 714 35.19 -32.22 39.58
N LEU A 715 36.13 -32.17 38.63
CA LEU A 715 37.41 -31.47 38.82
C LEU A 715 37.35 -30.02 38.34
N GLU A 716 36.67 -29.78 37.21
CA GLU A 716 36.55 -28.47 36.58
C GLU A 716 35.20 -28.40 35.86
N ALA A 717 34.48 -27.28 35.95
CA ALA A 717 33.46 -26.97 34.95
C ALA A 717 33.08 -25.49 34.93
N VAL A 718 32.94 -24.95 33.72
CA VAL A 718 32.56 -23.58 33.40
C VAL A 718 31.03 -23.47 33.26
N ASP A 719 30.45 -22.31 33.61
CA ASP A 719 29.00 -22.08 33.53
C ASP A 719 28.50 -21.63 32.14
N GLY A 720 29.36 -21.03 31.32
CA GLY A 720 29.06 -20.57 29.96
C GLY A 720 28.57 -19.12 29.86
N SER A 721 28.49 -18.38 30.97
CA SER A 721 27.95 -17.00 31.01
C SER A 721 28.68 -16.02 30.08
N ALA A 722 30.01 -16.11 29.99
CA ALA A 722 30.80 -15.30 29.06
C ALA A 722 30.49 -15.62 27.59
N LEU A 723 30.35 -16.91 27.25
CA LEU A 723 30.05 -17.36 25.90
C LEU A 723 28.61 -16.99 25.49
N GLU A 724 27.66 -16.94 26.44
CA GLU A 724 26.28 -16.54 26.16
C GLU A 724 26.19 -15.13 25.55
N THR A 725 27.01 -14.19 26.03
CA THR A 725 27.08 -12.83 25.47
C THR A 725 27.63 -12.84 24.04
N GLU A 726 28.65 -13.67 23.77
CA GLU A 726 29.22 -13.84 22.42
C GLU A 726 28.22 -14.50 21.46
N VAL A 727 27.49 -15.53 21.92
CA VAL A 727 26.42 -16.19 21.18
C VAL A 727 25.33 -15.18 20.82
N GLN A 728 24.89 -14.35 21.78
CA GLN A 728 23.89 -13.32 21.53
C GLN A 728 24.36 -12.31 20.47
N ALA A 729 25.61 -11.88 20.54
CA ALA A 729 26.20 -10.98 19.54
C ALA A 729 26.28 -11.64 18.16
N ARG A 730 26.64 -12.94 18.11
CA ARG A 730 26.71 -13.70 16.86
C ARG A 730 25.33 -13.94 16.24
N LEU A 731 24.33 -14.30 17.03
CA LEU A 731 22.93 -14.45 16.59
C LEU A 731 22.41 -13.12 16.01
N ALA A 732 22.64 -12.00 16.71
CA ALA A 732 22.28 -10.67 16.21
C ALA A 732 22.97 -10.33 14.88
N ALA A 733 24.26 -10.63 14.74
CA ALA A 733 25.00 -10.42 13.50
C ALA A 733 24.50 -11.30 12.35
N LEU A 734 24.19 -12.57 12.61
CA LEU A 734 23.63 -13.50 11.62
C LEU A 734 22.23 -13.08 11.20
N SER A 735 21.37 -12.68 12.14
CA SER A 735 20.04 -12.13 11.87
C SER A 735 20.12 -10.88 11.00
N ALA A 736 20.98 -9.91 11.35
CA ALA A 736 21.18 -8.70 10.54
C ALA A 736 21.79 -8.99 9.15
N ARG A 737 22.61 -10.04 9.01
CA ARG A 737 23.12 -10.50 7.71
C ARG A 737 22.00 -11.14 6.88
N ARG A 738 21.16 -11.98 7.48
CA ARG A 738 19.99 -12.60 6.85
C ARG A 738 19.05 -11.53 6.29
N GLU A 739 18.64 -10.57 7.11
CA GLU A 739 17.71 -9.51 6.69
C GLU A 739 18.28 -8.67 5.54
N ARG A 740 19.60 -8.37 5.55
CA ARG A 740 20.26 -7.68 4.43
C ARG A 740 20.27 -8.51 3.16
N GLN A 741 20.60 -9.80 3.24
CA GLN A 741 20.64 -10.69 2.08
C GLN A 741 19.25 -10.94 1.49
N LEU A 742 18.22 -11.11 2.32
CA LEU A 742 16.84 -11.31 1.86
C LEU A 742 16.21 -10.01 1.32
N SER A 743 16.55 -8.83 1.87
CA SER A 743 15.98 -7.56 1.40
C SER A 743 16.65 -6.99 0.15
N ALA A 744 17.93 -7.28 -0.07
CA ALA A 744 18.69 -6.77 -1.22
C ALA A 744 18.02 -7.03 -2.59
N PRO A 745 17.57 -8.26 -2.92
CA PRO A 745 16.88 -8.53 -4.19
C PRO A 745 15.48 -7.94 -4.30
N LEU A 746 14.85 -7.62 -3.17
CA LEU A 746 13.51 -7.04 -3.17
C LEU A 746 13.55 -5.53 -3.47
N ILE A 747 14.59 -4.86 -3.01
CA ILE A 747 14.74 -3.41 -3.18
C ILE A 747 15.42 -3.06 -4.49
N ASN A 748 16.40 -3.86 -4.92
CA ASN A 748 17.16 -3.61 -6.14
C ASN A 748 16.57 -4.40 -7.32
N PRO A 749 16.48 -3.81 -8.52
CA PRO A 749 16.12 -4.56 -9.72
C PRO A 749 17.22 -5.58 -10.05
N ALA A 750 16.83 -6.73 -10.61
CA ALA A 750 17.77 -7.72 -11.12
C ALA A 750 18.70 -7.07 -12.16
N ARG A 751 20.00 -7.30 -12.06
CA ARG A 751 20.96 -6.86 -13.08
C ARG A 751 20.83 -7.74 -14.33
N ALA A 752 21.07 -7.17 -15.50
CA ALA A 752 21.04 -7.91 -16.75
C ALA A 752 22.01 -9.10 -16.69
N GLY A 753 21.50 -10.33 -16.85
CA GLY A 753 22.29 -11.56 -16.79
C GLY A 753 22.26 -12.33 -15.46
N GLU A 754 21.73 -11.73 -14.38
CA GLU A 754 21.55 -12.39 -13.08
C GLU A 754 20.08 -12.83 -12.91
N SER A 755 19.82 -14.14 -12.94
CA SER A 755 18.48 -14.70 -12.69
C SER A 755 18.25 -14.91 -11.20
N GLU A 756 18.13 -13.83 -10.44
CA GLU A 756 17.75 -13.93 -9.02
C GLU A 756 16.23 -14.06 -8.91
N ALA A 757 15.74 -15.27 -8.61
CA ALA A 757 14.32 -15.61 -8.58
C ALA A 757 13.48 -14.68 -7.69
N LEU A 758 14.04 -14.27 -6.54
CA LEU A 758 13.42 -13.30 -5.62
C LEU A 758 13.19 -11.94 -6.28
N ALA A 759 14.18 -11.43 -7.01
CA ALA A 759 14.08 -10.13 -7.67
C ALA A 759 13.03 -10.14 -8.80
N LEU A 760 12.90 -11.27 -9.52
CA LEU A 760 11.88 -11.47 -10.55
C LEU A 760 10.47 -11.63 -9.96
N ALA A 761 10.32 -12.33 -8.84
CA ALA A 761 9.03 -12.42 -8.13
C ALA A 761 8.60 -11.04 -7.59
N MET A 762 9.52 -10.28 -7.00
CA MET A 762 9.26 -8.91 -6.56
C MET A 762 8.94 -7.96 -7.73
N ALA A 763 9.59 -8.16 -8.89
CA ALA A 763 9.24 -7.43 -10.11
C ALA A 763 7.78 -7.68 -10.50
N ARG A 764 7.34 -8.94 -10.56
CA ARG A 764 5.96 -9.31 -10.89
C ARG A 764 4.94 -8.73 -9.90
N ALA A 765 5.24 -8.78 -8.60
CA ALA A 765 4.39 -8.17 -7.58
C ALA A 765 4.26 -6.65 -7.80
N SER A 766 5.38 -5.96 -8.03
CA SER A 766 5.40 -4.51 -8.27
C SER A 766 4.71 -4.11 -9.58
N ASP A 767 4.98 -4.84 -10.66
CA ASP A 767 4.41 -4.59 -11.99
C ASP A 767 2.88 -4.79 -11.95
N THR A 768 2.40 -5.82 -11.25
CA THR A 768 0.95 -6.04 -11.10
C THR A 768 0.30 -4.99 -10.21
N ALA A 769 0.93 -4.57 -9.11
CA ALA A 769 0.43 -3.48 -8.28
C ALA A 769 0.33 -2.15 -9.05
N ALA A 770 1.33 -1.86 -9.88
CA ALA A 770 1.32 -0.69 -10.76
C ALA A 770 0.23 -0.81 -11.83
N LEU A 771 0.04 -1.98 -12.44
CA LEU A 771 -1.06 -2.21 -13.38
C LEU A 771 -2.44 -2.02 -12.74
N ILE A 772 -2.68 -2.50 -11.51
CA ILE A 772 -3.93 -2.26 -10.77
C ILE A 772 -4.20 -0.76 -10.67
N ARG A 773 -3.19 0.01 -10.26
CA ARG A 773 -3.29 1.47 -10.16
C ARG A 773 -3.61 2.10 -11.52
N ARG A 774 -2.90 1.74 -12.58
CA ARG A 774 -3.10 2.31 -13.93
C ARG A 774 -4.46 1.96 -14.51
N SER A 775 -4.95 0.73 -14.32
CA SER A 775 -6.31 0.34 -14.70
C SER A 775 -7.37 1.14 -13.92
N LEU A 776 -7.14 1.43 -12.63
CA LEU A 776 -8.03 2.29 -11.86
C LEU A 776 -7.99 3.75 -12.33
N GLU A 777 -6.83 4.29 -12.70
CA GLU A 777 -6.70 5.64 -13.27
C GLU A 777 -7.42 5.79 -14.62
N LEU A 778 -7.37 4.77 -15.49
CA LEU A 778 -8.01 4.80 -16.80
C LEU A 778 -9.51 4.50 -16.76
N HIS A 779 -9.91 3.45 -16.04
CA HIS A 779 -11.27 2.91 -16.14
C HIS A 779 -12.16 3.28 -14.97
N TYR A 780 -11.58 3.69 -13.84
CA TYR A 780 -12.31 4.08 -12.63
C TYR A 780 -11.76 5.38 -12.02
N PRO A 781 -11.51 6.44 -12.82
CA PRO A 781 -10.81 7.64 -12.38
C PRO A 781 -11.44 8.32 -11.15
N ARG A 782 -12.78 8.37 -11.04
CA ARG A 782 -13.41 9.00 -9.87
C ARG A 782 -13.23 8.18 -8.60
N ILE A 783 -13.24 6.85 -8.73
CA ILE A 783 -13.02 5.94 -7.59
C ILE A 783 -11.62 6.16 -7.02
N ILE A 784 -10.58 6.10 -7.85
CA ILE A 784 -9.22 6.28 -7.35
C ILE A 784 -8.96 7.72 -6.85
N ARG A 785 -9.63 8.73 -7.43
CA ARG A 785 -9.48 10.14 -7.05
C ARG A 785 -10.21 10.51 -5.76
N GLN A 786 -11.40 9.94 -5.52
CA GLN A 786 -12.34 10.45 -4.52
C GLN A 786 -12.79 9.39 -3.50
N HIS A 787 -12.64 8.10 -3.77
CA HIS A 787 -12.98 7.05 -2.79
C HIS A 787 -11.81 6.79 -1.83
N ALA A 788 -11.83 7.41 -0.65
CA ALA A 788 -10.74 7.33 0.33
C ALA A 788 -10.28 5.89 0.64
N ALA A 789 -11.20 4.93 0.81
CA ALA A 789 -10.82 3.55 1.11
C ALA A 789 -10.03 2.86 -0.03
N VAL A 790 -10.37 3.11 -1.29
CA VAL A 790 -9.63 2.57 -2.44
C VAL A 790 -8.31 3.31 -2.60
N ARG A 791 -8.31 4.65 -2.48
CA ARG A 791 -7.10 5.48 -2.58
C ARG A 791 -6.05 5.10 -1.52
N ALA A 792 -6.49 4.84 -0.27
CA ALA A 792 -5.65 4.39 0.84
C ALA A 792 -4.87 3.10 0.53
N MET A 793 -5.49 2.17 -0.21
CA MET A 793 -4.88 0.88 -0.56
C MET A 793 -3.96 0.95 -1.78
N LEU A 794 -3.80 2.13 -2.40
CA LEU A 794 -3.00 2.31 -3.61
C LEU A 794 -1.90 3.35 -3.41
N ALA A 795 -2.25 4.52 -2.88
CA ALA A 795 -1.36 5.64 -2.67
C ALA A 795 -1.01 5.85 -1.17
N GLY A 796 -1.86 5.39 -0.26
CA GLY A 796 -1.64 5.52 1.19
C GLY A 796 -0.66 4.49 1.77
N GLU A 797 -0.36 4.61 3.07
CA GLU A 797 0.61 3.74 3.78
C GLU A 797 0.29 2.24 3.73
N ALA A 798 -1.00 1.92 3.68
CA ALA A 798 -1.51 0.57 3.51
C ALA A 798 -1.49 0.08 2.05
N GLY A 799 -0.84 0.83 1.15
CA GLY A 799 -0.74 0.53 -0.28
C GLY A 799 -0.21 -0.87 -0.61
N LEU A 800 -0.58 -1.41 -1.78
CA LEU A 800 -0.06 -2.69 -2.28
C LEU A 800 1.48 -2.75 -2.24
N VAL A 801 2.02 -3.98 -2.12
CA VAL A 801 3.47 -4.17 -1.96
C VAL A 801 4.20 -3.87 -3.27
N THR A 802 5.05 -2.85 -3.21
CA THR A 802 6.00 -2.44 -4.26
C THR A 802 7.42 -2.40 -3.70
N ARG A 803 8.43 -2.27 -4.57
CA ARG A 803 9.84 -2.14 -4.13
C ARG A 803 10.05 -0.97 -3.15
N ASP A 804 9.44 0.18 -3.42
CA ASP A 804 9.54 1.35 -2.55
C ASP A 804 8.89 1.09 -1.18
N ARG A 805 7.78 0.35 -1.17
CA ARG A 805 7.15 -0.08 0.08
C ARG A 805 8.03 -1.05 0.88
N VAL A 806 8.74 -1.96 0.21
CA VAL A 806 9.70 -2.84 0.90
C VAL A 806 10.83 -2.03 1.54
N ARG A 807 11.31 -0.97 0.88
CA ARG A 807 12.31 -0.05 1.45
C ARG A 807 11.80 0.61 2.73
N LEU A 808 10.59 1.16 2.70
CA LEU A 808 9.96 1.79 3.86
C LEU A 808 9.72 0.79 5.00
N MET A 809 9.27 -0.42 4.70
CA MET A 809 9.08 -1.49 5.70
C MET A 809 10.40 -1.85 6.38
N ARG A 810 11.49 -1.95 5.61
CA ARG A 810 12.83 -2.21 6.16
C ARG A 810 13.30 -1.08 7.07
N GLU A 811 13.09 0.18 6.66
CA GLU A 811 13.44 1.36 7.47
C GLU A 811 12.64 1.41 8.79
N SER A 812 11.40 0.90 8.80
CA SER A 812 10.59 0.73 10.01
C SER A 812 10.97 -0.47 10.89
N GLY A 813 11.99 -1.24 10.53
CA GLY A 813 12.43 -2.43 11.26
C GLY A 813 11.54 -3.67 11.08
N MET A 814 10.67 -3.69 10.07
CA MET A 814 9.82 -4.85 9.78
C MET A 814 10.66 -6.00 9.20
N PRO A 815 10.57 -7.23 9.78
CA PRO A 815 11.26 -8.39 9.24
C PRO A 815 10.78 -8.73 7.82
N VAL A 816 11.70 -9.03 6.91
CA VAL A 816 11.39 -9.29 5.49
C VAL A 816 10.43 -10.46 5.33
N ALA A 817 10.56 -11.49 6.18
CA ALA A 817 9.70 -12.68 6.15
C ALA A 817 8.22 -12.38 6.42
N ARG A 818 7.87 -11.25 7.06
CA ARG A 818 6.48 -10.86 7.33
C ARG A 818 5.83 -10.11 6.17
N MET A 819 6.62 -9.56 5.24
CA MET A 819 6.13 -8.71 4.16
C MET A 819 5.08 -9.41 3.27
N PRO A 820 5.25 -10.66 2.81
CA PRO A 820 4.27 -11.28 1.92
C PRO A 820 2.89 -11.44 2.59
N ARG A 821 2.87 -11.81 3.88
CA ARG A 821 1.62 -11.92 4.66
C ARG A 821 0.92 -10.57 4.77
N LEU A 822 1.66 -9.51 5.11
CA LEU A 822 1.12 -8.16 5.12
C LEU A 822 0.58 -7.75 3.74
N GLY A 823 1.27 -8.13 2.67
CA GLY A 823 0.81 -7.91 1.30
C GLY A 823 -0.51 -8.59 1.00
N LEU A 824 -0.68 -9.85 1.41
CA LEU A 824 -1.93 -10.60 1.26
C LEU A 824 -3.07 -9.95 2.05
N ASP A 825 -2.82 -9.54 3.28
CA ASP A 825 -3.81 -8.84 4.12
C ASP A 825 -4.28 -7.52 3.45
N ARG A 826 -3.36 -6.79 2.79
CA ARG A 826 -3.68 -5.56 2.02
C ARG A 826 -4.49 -5.85 0.77
N VAL A 827 -4.18 -6.95 0.06
CA VAL A 827 -5.01 -7.40 -1.08
C VAL A 827 -6.43 -7.71 -0.62
N ASP A 828 -6.60 -8.42 0.49
CA ASP A 828 -7.94 -8.72 1.01
C ASP A 828 -8.71 -7.47 1.42
N GLN A 829 -8.04 -6.46 1.98
CA GLN A 829 -8.65 -5.17 2.28
C GLN A 829 -9.12 -4.44 1.02
N LEU A 830 -8.27 -4.38 -0.01
CA LEU A 830 -8.63 -3.77 -1.29
C LEU A 830 -9.77 -4.55 -1.98
N THR A 831 -9.74 -5.87 -1.96
CA THR A 831 -10.84 -6.71 -2.47
C THR A 831 -12.16 -6.39 -1.77
N ARG A 832 -12.18 -6.29 -0.43
CA ARG A 832 -13.41 -5.93 0.31
C ARG A 832 -13.90 -4.53 -0.03
N ALA A 833 -13.00 -3.54 -0.09
CA ALA A 833 -13.35 -2.18 -0.46
C ALA A 833 -13.89 -2.10 -1.90
N TRP A 834 -13.29 -2.85 -2.82
CA TRP A 834 -13.73 -2.94 -4.21
C TRP A 834 -15.10 -3.58 -4.35
N LEU A 835 -15.32 -4.76 -3.73
CA LEU A 835 -16.59 -5.49 -3.81
C LEU A 835 -17.76 -4.76 -3.12
N ALA A 836 -17.48 -3.77 -2.26
CA ALA A 836 -18.51 -2.90 -1.68
C ALA A 836 -19.08 -1.88 -2.69
N LEU A 837 -18.43 -1.70 -3.85
CA LEU A 837 -18.90 -0.82 -4.92
C LEU A 837 -19.99 -1.50 -5.75
N PRO A 838 -20.92 -0.73 -6.35
CA PRO A 838 -21.95 -1.27 -7.24
C PRO A 838 -21.35 -2.14 -8.35
N GLU A 839 -21.95 -3.30 -8.60
CA GLU A 839 -21.48 -4.24 -9.62
C GLU A 839 -21.47 -3.62 -11.01
N ALA A 840 -22.55 -2.93 -11.39
CA ALA A 840 -22.65 -2.27 -12.70
C ALA A 840 -21.50 -1.28 -12.96
N LEU A 841 -21.09 -0.53 -11.92
CA LEU A 841 -19.92 0.34 -11.98
C LEU A 841 -18.63 -0.46 -12.20
N ARG A 842 -18.42 -1.54 -11.43
CA ARG A 842 -17.21 -2.37 -11.55
C ARG A 842 -17.08 -3.00 -12.93
N GLU A 843 -18.18 -3.40 -13.54
CA GLU A 843 -18.14 -4.07 -14.85
C GLU A 843 -18.06 -3.11 -16.05
N GLN A 844 -18.59 -1.90 -15.93
CA GLN A 844 -18.70 -0.96 -17.07
C GLN A 844 -17.73 0.23 -16.99
N GLY A 845 -17.10 0.45 -15.83
CA GLY A 845 -16.16 1.53 -15.64
C GLY A 845 -16.79 2.92 -15.64
N GLN A 846 -15.94 3.93 -15.80
CA GLN A 846 -16.28 5.34 -15.73
C GLN A 846 -15.57 6.11 -16.84
N ARG A 847 -16.22 7.16 -17.34
CA ARG A 847 -15.56 8.13 -18.21
C ARG A 847 -14.62 9.02 -17.39
N ALA A 848 -13.50 9.43 -18.01
CA ALA A 848 -12.62 10.48 -17.47
C ALA A 848 -13.40 11.77 -17.10
N PRO A 849 -13.20 12.32 -15.89
CA PRO A 849 -13.79 13.59 -15.47
C PRO A 849 -13.53 14.76 -16.42
N GLU A 850 -12.34 14.80 -17.02
CA GLU A 850 -11.91 15.82 -18.00
C GLU A 850 -12.80 15.81 -19.26
N VAL A 851 -13.28 14.63 -19.67
CA VAL A 851 -14.19 14.52 -20.82
C VAL A 851 -15.58 15.01 -20.45
N ASP A 852 -16.07 14.67 -19.26
CA ASP A 852 -17.38 15.15 -18.79
C ASP A 852 -17.39 16.69 -18.66
N TYR A 853 -16.32 17.26 -18.11
CA TYR A 853 -16.12 18.71 -18.04
C TYR A 853 -16.13 19.37 -19.44
N ALA A 854 -15.35 18.86 -20.38
CA ALA A 854 -15.28 19.41 -21.74
C ALA A 854 -16.60 19.24 -22.53
N LEU A 855 -17.33 18.14 -22.33
CA LEU A 855 -18.65 17.94 -22.95
C LEU A 855 -19.71 18.92 -22.42
N GLU A 856 -19.65 19.31 -21.15
CA GLU A 856 -20.52 20.38 -20.61
C GLU A 856 -20.20 21.74 -21.26
N ARG A 857 -18.92 22.04 -21.46
CA ARG A 857 -18.47 23.27 -22.13
C ARG A 857 -18.96 23.36 -23.58
N LEU A 858 -18.89 22.25 -24.31
CA LEU A 858 -19.42 22.17 -25.68
C LEU A 858 -20.95 22.35 -25.72
N ALA A 859 -21.67 21.76 -24.76
CA ALA A 859 -23.12 21.93 -24.67
C ALA A 859 -23.50 23.40 -24.39
N ALA A 860 -22.80 24.06 -23.47
CA ALA A 860 -23.01 25.48 -23.17
C ALA A 860 -22.70 26.37 -24.38
N LEU A 861 -21.63 26.08 -25.12
CA LEU A 861 -21.31 26.79 -26.36
C LEU A 861 -22.41 26.63 -27.41
N LYS A 862 -22.90 25.40 -27.61
CA LYS A 862 -23.97 25.10 -28.58
C LYS A 862 -25.24 25.89 -28.28
N ARG A 863 -25.60 26.05 -27.00
CA ARG A 863 -26.73 26.91 -26.58
C ARG A 863 -26.50 28.37 -26.97
N ARG A 864 -25.34 28.93 -26.62
CA ARG A 864 -24.96 30.32 -26.95
C ARG A 864 -24.87 30.61 -28.45
N MET A 865 -24.62 29.60 -29.28
CA MET A 865 -24.60 29.74 -30.74
C MET A 865 -26.00 29.73 -31.37
N ASN A 866 -26.99 29.21 -30.64
CA ASN A 866 -28.39 29.11 -31.07
C ASN A 866 -29.26 30.25 -30.50
N GLU A 867 -28.79 30.92 -29.45
CA GLU A 867 -29.27 32.22 -28.95
C GLU A 867 -28.79 33.37 -29.85
#